data_AF-A0A1H8FHT0-F1
#
_entry.id   AF-A0A1H8FHT0-F1
#
_cell.length_a   1.000
_cell.length_b   1.000
_cell.length_c   1.000
_cell.angle_alpha   90.00
_cell.angle_beta   90.00
_cell.angle_gamma   90.00
#
_symmetry.space_group_name_H-M   'P 1'
#
loop_
_entity.id
_entity.type
_entity.pdbx_description
1 polymer ?
#
loop_
_entity_poly.entity_id
_entity_poly.type
_entity_poly.pdbx_seq_one_letter_code
_entity_poly.pdbx_strand_id
1 'polypeptide(L)'
;MSYPYDRDHLNRTRDLLYALVPEYYKRRDRAAAQAMPPEPAELLAMIEALAAPLAATRQSVEELYADLFIESAGEEMLPALAASIGLDLVFRDAEANRRNLGAAMGWRRRKGTPLMLEEMARILSDRQVALAEGWKALILTQDLNLIRPERVMADLRPASTADRASGPLAGLMRLFDPRPIGPDSGHVHPRHLIHWAFPTQLHPLRHAACHELPPGADDRRFAFDADNAWRALRVRAAGLEDRPGTDRLPDGLFAENPGAWFGAEGRFAVRLTGVPAAASRPATPVQRSASRAPADNALGRSPATLTLIETDTRRCSGPVEIGLIAAPLTGNLPDLALAEMRGQITIGPAGVTGTAPGAGDVAGDHVMLLRLRPQAPAASRMIGTTVIEVAGSTAAAARAATPPDLARAGYLRGGLYLRIPEQRITGERLYWIGADGSLHEPLPLVAGALPARALASNPAGPVWPEAAGSAERAPFAPALAAPGAAPAVLHGGNVLRASGLLPATPATRCALVLALSFFAGQRHFAPMLRLDWTGPDPRSAEWSAIGADGVPLAAPALPARFGQLGAIMAAGPSDLALSLRFESSVNSAILTPAEVAFTGFNGSAVLIHLPELIASETAETAPDGSAFWPRGPALARHSVAVQVGADGSTWLAGTTTPMRRGLGDAAPLPGPLTMRRREAGWRRLCAWQNESGPDVLEPTRPGRLDIDPRFGLFAMNTGDGMVPHPPSAGIAAPDPVTVDLQEGATMPLGALPVDHRRWLGLRPAPTRLVSAQGHLGGAASPALLDLPLHRSVAEALAAATAPEEVIEIVDSGFYPAETLIWPAAPTRLELRAAPFERPVIQIASSTPGAASYDALTLGGIALTRAGAAGTTLDLPPAQQILLGFVSVLRADITLHLHLFEAAGVERAAIRRCLLGPLEIDEPGEVELTDSIITAAEDSQSALLAPLARLATERATLLGRVEIGQAELSDTIVAGLLLAQERFRGCLRYSLVGAGSQTPRRHRVLETDPATGQPIRPPFVSRERRDPAFLRLDAQGDGRVLTGASDGGEIGAFNAARLGELYAGLGRRLAEHTPAGLRTGIVARA
;
A
#
# COMPACT_ATOMS: atom_id res chain seq x y z
N MET A 1 4.19 -49.71 12.42
CA MET A 1 3.28 -49.33 11.31
C MET A 1 3.53 -47.87 11.01
N SER A 2 3.95 -47.53 9.79
CA SER A 2 4.06 -46.13 9.36
C SER A 2 2.67 -45.69 8.94
N TYR A 3 2.03 -44.84 9.73
CA TYR A 3 0.76 -44.24 9.35
C TYR A 3 1.06 -42.94 8.59
N PRO A 4 0.49 -42.74 7.40
CA PRO A 4 0.66 -41.50 6.65
C PRO A 4 -0.28 -40.44 7.24
N TYR A 5 0.19 -39.70 8.25
CA TYR A 5 -0.53 -38.52 8.76
C TYR A 5 0.41 -37.34 8.96
N ASP A 6 -0.14 -36.12 8.88
CA ASP A 6 0.56 -34.90 9.24
C ASP A 6 0.85 -34.90 10.76
N ARG A 7 2.08 -34.52 11.12
CA ARG A 7 2.53 -34.41 12.50
C ARG A 7 1.71 -33.37 13.27
N ASP A 8 1.18 -32.35 12.59
CA ASP A 8 0.33 -31.33 13.21
C ASP A 8 -1.02 -31.89 13.65
N HIS A 9 -1.65 -32.75 12.84
CA HIS A 9 -2.87 -33.48 13.23
C HIS A 9 -2.62 -34.41 14.40
N LEU A 10 -1.46 -35.08 14.42
CA LEU A 10 -1.03 -35.89 15.56
C LEU A 10 -0.89 -35.05 16.82
N ASN A 11 -0.12 -33.95 16.77
CA ASN A 11 0.13 -33.09 17.92
C ASN A 11 -1.17 -32.50 18.47
N ARG A 12 -2.03 -31.96 17.60
CA ARG A 12 -3.35 -31.41 18.01
C ARG A 12 -4.22 -32.49 18.66
N THR A 13 -4.27 -33.69 18.08
CA THR A 13 -5.07 -34.80 18.63
C THR A 13 -4.50 -35.29 19.95
N ARG A 14 -3.17 -35.42 20.07
CA ARG A 14 -2.45 -35.75 21.30
C ARG A 14 -2.77 -34.73 22.39
N ASP A 15 -2.68 -33.44 22.10
CA ASP A 15 -2.87 -32.37 23.07
C ASP A 15 -4.32 -32.31 23.57
N LEU A 16 -5.30 -32.53 22.67
CA LEU A 16 -6.71 -32.66 23.04
C LEU A 16 -6.92 -33.87 23.96
N LEU A 17 -6.36 -35.04 23.63
CA LEU A 17 -6.46 -36.23 24.47
C LEU A 17 -5.75 -36.04 25.81
N TYR A 18 -4.57 -35.42 25.83
CA TYR A 18 -3.82 -35.09 27.03
C TYR A 18 -4.58 -34.10 27.91
N ALA A 19 -5.25 -33.11 27.33
CA ALA A 19 -6.08 -32.16 28.06
C ALA A 19 -7.22 -32.85 28.83
N LEU A 20 -7.81 -33.90 28.25
CA LEU A 20 -8.88 -34.70 28.88
C LEU A 20 -8.38 -35.59 30.03
N VAL A 21 -7.07 -35.81 30.16
CA VAL A 21 -6.51 -36.56 31.28
C VAL A 21 -6.60 -35.73 32.57
N PRO A 22 -7.08 -36.30 33.69
CA PRO A 22 -7.10 -35.60 34.97
C PRO A 22 -5.71 -35.13 35.40
N GLU A 23 -5.62 -33.93 35.98
CA GLU A 23 -4.37 -33.29 36.41
C GLU A 23 -3.52 -34.15 37.36
N TYR A 24 -4.15 -35.03 38.14
CA TYR A 24 -3.46 -35.96 39.04
C TYR A 24 -2.44 -36.84 38.29
N TYR A 25 -2.80 -37.35 37.11
CA TYR A 25 -1.93 -38.25 36.33
C TYR A 25 -0.82 -37.53 35.58
N LYS A 26 -0.98 -36.22 35.30
CA LYS A 26 0.03 -35.38 34.61
C LYS A 26 1.21 -34.98 35.50
N ARG A 27 1.11 -35.19 36.82
CA ARG A 27 2.15 -34.78 37.79
C ARG A 27 3.50 -35.44 37.50
N ARG A 28 3.51 -36.71 37.13
CA ARG A 28 4.74 -37.46 36.83
C ARG A 28 5.43 -36.94 35.58
N ASP A 29 4.68 -36.70 34.50
CA ASP A 29 5.22 -36.12 33.26
C ASP A 29 5.76 -34.70 33.46
N ARG A 30 5.09 -33.87 34.28
CA ARG A 30 5.62 -32.53 34.64
C ARG A 30 6.91 -32.61 35.46
N ALA A 31 6.99 -33.55 36.40
CA ALA A 31 8.19 -33.78 37.18
C ALA A 31 9.34 -34.29 36.29
N ALA A 32 9.04 -35.20 35.35
CA ALA A 32 9.99 -35.70 34.36
C ALA A 32 10.52 -34.59 33.44
N ALA A 33 9.64 -33.68 32.98
CA ALA A 33 10.03 -32.52 32.18
C ALA A 33 10.88 -31.48 32.93
N GLN A 34 10.78 -31.45 34.27
CA GLN A 34 11.57 -30.56 35.14
C GLN A 34 12.86 -31.22 35.68
N ALA A 35 13.06 -32.52 35.44
CA ALA A 35 14.28 -33.22 35.83
C ALA A 35 15.48 -32.73 35.01
N MET A 36 16.68 -32.81 35.57
CA MET A 36 17.92 -32.45 34.89
C MET A 36 18.90 -33.63 34.97
N PRO A 37 19.12 -34.39 33.87
CA PRO A 37 18.51 -34.22 32.55
C PRO A 37 17.01 -34.57 32.53
N PRO A 38 16.23 -34.03 31.57
CA PRO A 38 14.81 -34.32 31.46
C PRO A 38 14.56 -35.81 31.22
N GLU A 39 13.66 -36.39 32.01
CA GLU A 39 13.25 -37.77 31.88
C GLU A 39 12.09 -37.90 30.86
N PRO A 40 11.95 -39.06 30.19
CA PRO A 40 10.88 -39.26 29.22
C PRO A 40 9.48 -39.20 29.85
N ALA A 41 8.59 -38.40 29.26
CA ALA A 41 7.17 -38.31 29.64
C ALA A 41 6.39 -39.52 29.12
N GLU A 42 6.38 -40.62 29.89
CA GLU A 42 5.77 -41.91 29.51
C GLU A 42 4.27 -41.82 29.19
N LEU A 43 3.52 -41.03 29.97
CA LEU A 43 2.07 -40.89 29.76
C LEU A 43 1.78 -40.12 28.47
N LEU A 44 2.50 -39.02 28.22
CA LEU A 44 2.42 -38.27 26.97
C LEU A 44 2.80 -39.13 25.76
N ALA A 45 3.85 -39.95 25.86
CA ALA A 45 4.26 -40.88 24.80
C ALA A 45 3.19 -41.94 24.51
N MET A 46 2.55 -42.50 25.54
CA MET A 46 1.42 -43.42 25.37
C MET A 46 0.22 -42.74 24.70
N ILE A 47 -0.09 -41.50 25.09
CA ILE A 47 -1.19 -40.73 24.49
C ILE A 47 -0.89 -40.37 23.04
N GLU A 48 0.35 -40.05 22.70
CA GLU A 48 0.76 -39.85 21.32
C GLU A 48 0.56 -41.13 20.48
N ALA A 49 0.91 -42.30 21.02
CA ALA A 49 0.68 -43.58 20.34
C ALA A 49 -0.82 -43.88 20.14
N LEU A 50 -1.68 -43.52 21.09
CA LEU A 50 -3.14 -43.65 20.97
C LEU A 50 -3.75 -42.59 20.04
N ALA A 51 -3.14 -41.40 19.95
CA ALA A 51 -3.58 -40.31 19.10
C ALA A 51 -3.33 -40.62 17.60
N ALA A 52 -2.28 -41.36 17.28
CA ALA A 52 -1.88 -41.70 15.91
C ALA A 52 -3.00 -42.22 14.98
N PRO A 53 -3.75 -43.29 15.31
CA PRO A 53 -4.83 -43.78 14.45
C PRO A 53 -6.03 -42.81 14.37
N LEU A 54 -6.29 -42.06 15.44
CA LEU A 54 -7.36 -41.05 15.48
C LEU A 54 -7.00 -39.84 14.60
N ALA A 55 -5.74 -39.41 14.64
CA ALA A 55 -5.21 -38.34 13.80
C ALA A 55 -5.31 -38.72 12.32
N ALA A 56 -4.92 -39.95 11.94
CA ALA A 56 -5.05 -40.46 10.58
C ALA A 56 -6.51 -40.44 10.08
N THR A 57 -7.44 -40.94 10.92
CA THR A 57 -8.88 -40.98 10.57
C THR A 57 -9.44 -39.57 10.43
N ARG A 58 -9.08 -38.68 11.36
CA ARG A 58 -9.52 -37.28 11.34
C ARG A 58 -9.00 -36.55 10.11
N GLN A 59 -7.72 -36.72 9.78
CA GLN A 59 -7.12 -36.16 8.57
C GLN A 59 -7.85 -36.68 7.32
N SER A 60 -8.08 -37.98 7.22
CA SER A 60 -8.81 -38.55 6.07
C SER A 60 -10.23 -37.98 5.92
N VAL A 61 -10.95 -37.75 7.03
CA VAL A 61 -12.27 -37.10 6.99
C VAL A 61 -12.16 -35.63 6.56
N GLU A 62 -11.15 -34.90 7.03
CA GLU A 62 -10.92 -33.51 6.64
C GLU A 62 -10.51 -33.41 5.16
N GLU A 63 -9.69 -34.33 4.65
CA GLU A 63 -9.32 -34.44 3.22
C GLU A 63 -10.54 -34.78 2.35
N LEU A 64 -11.36 -35.75 2.75
CA LEU A 64 -12.62 -36.08 2.04
C LEU A 64 -13.60 -34.90 2.00
N TYR A 65 -13.66 -34.11 3.08
CA TYR A 65 -14.46 -32.90 3.09
C TYR A 65 -13.84 -31.79 2.22
N ALA A 66 -12.52 -31.67 2.22
CA ALA A 66 -11.79 -30.74 1.36
C ALA A 66 -11.98 -31.06 -0.14
N ASP A 67 -12.10 -32.34 -0.50
CA ASP A 67 -12.37 -32.81 -1.87
C ASP A 67 -13.75 -32.39 -2.43
N LEU A 68 -14.67 -31.93 -1.57
CA LEU A 68 -15.96 -31.39 -2.01
C LEU A 68 -15.85 -29.99 -2.63
N PHE A 69 -14.77 -29.26 -2.36
CA PHE A 69 -14.58 -27.88 -2.81
C PHE A 69 -13.38 -27.81 -3.76
N ILE A 70 -13.56 -27.17 -4.92
CA ILE A 70 -12.53 -27.13 -5.97
C ILE A 70 -11.23 -26.45 -5.51
N GLU A 71 -11.34 -25.51 -4.56
CA GLU A 71 -10.24 -24.74 -3.99
C GLU A 71 -9.35 -25.59 -3.07
N SER A 72 -9.93 -26.61 -2.42
CA SER A 72 -9.22 -27.45 -1.45
C SER A 72 -9.06 -28.91 -1.89
N ALA A 73 -9.72 -29.32 -2.97
CA ALA A 73 -9.67 -30.67 -3.47
C ALA A 73 -8.25 -31.09 -3.90
N GLY A 74 -7.90 -32.33 -3.60
CA GLY A 74 -6.67 -32.96 -4.07
C GLY A 74 -6.59 -32.98 -5.59
N GLU A 75 -5.37 -32.96 -6.13
CA GLU A 75 -5.14 -32.94 -7.59
C GLU A 75 -5.76 -34.16 -8.29
N GLU A 76 -5.76 -35.30 -7.60
CA GLU A 76 -6.35 -36.57 -8.07
C GLU A 76 -7.87 -36.53 -8.22
N MET A 77 -8.55 -35.63 -7.49
CA MET A 77 -10.00 -35.48 -7.54
C MET A 77 -10.46 -34.56 -8.69
N LEU A 78 -9.56 -33.74 -9.25
CA LEU A 78 -9.89 -32.80 -10.33
C LEU A 78 -10.51 -33.48 -11.57
N PRO A 79 -10.01 -34.63 -12.07
CA PRO A 79 -10.64 -35.32 -13.20
C PRO A 79 -12.07 -35.80 -12.91
N ALA A 80 -12.34 -36.25 -11.69
CA ALA A 80 -13.68 -36.70 -11.28
C ALA A 80 -14.66 -35.51 -11.20
N LEU A 81 -14.23 -34.40 -10.61
CA LEU A 81 -14.99 -33.15 -10.60
C LEU A 81 -15.25 -32.65 -12.02
N ALA A 82 -14.24 -32.71 -12.90
CA ALA A 82 -14.36 -32.32 -14.29
C ALA A 82 -15.37 -33.18 -15.07
N ALA A 83 -15.32 -34.50 -14.89
CA ALA A 83 -16.27 -35.43 -15.50
C ALA A 83 -17.71 -35.16 -15.05
N SER A 84 -17.93 -34.80 -13.78
CA SER A 84 -19.27 -34.51 -13.23
C SER A 84 -19.99 -33.36 -13.94
N ILE A 85 -19.25 -32.40 -14.50
CA ILE A 85 -19.79 -31.27 -15.27
C ILE A 85 -19.53 -31.39 -16.78
N GLY A 86 -18.97 -32.51 -17.24
CA GLY A 86 -18.60 -32.75 -18.64
C GLY A 86 -17.58 -31.74 -19.16
N LEU A 87 -16.47 -31.56 -18.43
CA LEU A 87 -15.36 -30.68 -18.82
C LEU A 87 -14.09 -31.51 -19.01
N ASP A 88 -13.43 -31.40 -20.17
CA ASP A 88 -12.15 -32.08 -20.40
C ASP A 88 -10.99 -31.29 -19.78
N LEU A 89 -10.09 -31.88 -19.02
CA LEU A 89 -8.91 -31.14 -18.53
C LEU A 89 -7.94 -30.85 -19.67
N VAL A 90 -7.60 -29.58 -19.90
CA VAL A 90 -6.71 -29.16 -20.99
C VAL A 90 -5.34 -28.74 -20.50
N PHE A 91 -5.19 -28.41 -19.22
CA PHE A 91 -3.92 -28.01 -18.63
C PHE A 91 -3.25 -29.22 -17.97
N ARG A 92 -1.92 -29.25 -17.95
CA ARG A 92 -1.15 -30.18 -17.10
C ARG A 92 -0.99 -29.64 -15.68
N ASP A 93 -1.00 -28.33 -15.55
CA ASP A 93 -1.02 -27.65 -14.25
C ASP A 93 -2.37 -27.86 -13.55
N ALA A 94 -2.33 -28.42 -12.35
CA ALA A 94 -3.50 -28.67 -11.52
C ALA A 94 -4.17 -27.35 -11.11
N GLU A 95 -3.40 -26.30 -10.81
CA GLU A 95 -3.95 -24.99 -10.43
C GLU A 95 -4.69 -24.30 -11.58
N ALA A 96 -4.16 -24.38 -12.81
CA ALA A 96 -4.88 -23.95 -14.00
C ALA A 96 -6.17 -24.74 -14.23
N ASN A 97 -6.16 -26.06 -13.96
CA ASN A 97 -7.37 -26.87 -14.02
C ASN A 97 -8.39 -26.52 -12.93
N ARG A 98 -7.96 -26.25 -11.69
CA ARG A 98 -8.82 -25.76 -10.60
C ARG A 98 -9.53 -24.46 -11.01
N ARG A 99 -8.77 -23.50 -11.52
CA ARG A 99 -9.30 -22.22 -12.02
C ARG A 99 -10.28 -22.40 -13.17
N ASN A 100 -9.97 -23.29 -14.11
CA ASN A 100 -10.85 -23.64 -15.23
C ASN A 100 -12.17 -24.27 -14.74
N LEU A 101 -12.10 -25.23 -13.82
CA LEU A 101 -13.26 -25.92 -13.24
C LEU A 101 -14.16 -24.96 -12.46
N GLY A 102 -13.57 -24.16 -11.56
CA GLY A 102 -14.33 -23.23 -10.71
C GLY A 102 -15.12 -22.19 -11.51
N ALA A 103 -14.59 -21.74 -12.66
CA ALA A 103 -15.25 -20.74 -13.49
C ALA A 103 -16.11 -21.31 -14.65
N ALA A 104 -16.01 -22.62 -14.93
CA ALA A 104 -16.60 -23.26 -16.11
C ALA A 104 -18.10 -22.97 -16.30
N MET A 105 -18.90 -23.09 -15.23
CA MET A 105 -20.34 -22.86 -15.30
C MET A 105 -20.69 -21.39 -15.57
N GLY A 106 -19.96 -20.45 -14.97
CA GLY A 106 -20.12 -19.02 -15.21
C GLY A 106 -19.77 -18.63 -16.66
N TRP A 107 -18.78 -19.29 -17.25
CA TRP A 107 -18.37 -19.11 -18.64
C TRP A 107 -19.36 -19.71 -19.63
N ARG A 108 -19.92 -20.89 -19.36
CA ARG A 108 -20.98 -21.49 -20.20
C ARG A 108 -22.20 -20.58 -20.31
N ARG A 109 -22.60 -19.90 -19.23
CA ARG A 109 -23.72 -18.95 -19.21
C ARG A 109 -23.45 -17.66 -19.98
N ARG A 110 -22.18 -17.23 -20.09
CA ARG A 110 -21.75 -15.98 -20.73
C ARG A 110 -20.97 -16.21 -22.03
N LYS A 111 -21.10 -17.42 -22.60
CA LYS A 111 -20.31 -17.90 -23.74
C LYS A 111 -20.41 -16.93 -24.91
N GLY A 112 -19.27 -16.63 -25.52
CA GLY A 112 -19.18 -15.77 -26.69
C GLY A 112 -19.20 -14.26 -26.41
N THR A 113 -19.27 -13.82 -25.16
CA THR A 113 -19.17 -12.39 -24.81
C THR A 113 -17.72 -11.95 -24.67
N PRO A 114 -17.32 -10.75 -25.16
CA PRO A 114 -15.94 -10.26 -25.05
C PRO A 114 -15.42 -10.21 -23.60
N LEU A 115 -16.25 -9.73 -22.67
CA LEU A 115 -15.89 -9.67 -21.24
C LEU A 115 -15.55 -11.05 -20.67
N MET A 116 -16.32 -12.08 -21.02
CA MET A 116 -16.07 -13.45 -20.56
C MET A 116 -14.80 -14.02 -21.19
N LEU A 117 -14.51 -13.76 -22.47
CA LEU A 117 -13.28 -14.24 -23.12
C LEU A 117 -12.02 -13.59 -22.53
N GLU A 118 -12.10 -12.30 -22.22
CA GLU A 118 -11.04 -11.56 -21.53
C GLU A 118 -10.83 -12.08 -20.10
N GLU A 119 -11.91 -12.27 -19.34
CA GLU A 119 -11.88 -12.87 -18.00
C GLU A 119 -11.27 -14.28 -18.03
N MET A 120 -11.72 -15.13 -18.96
CA MET A 120 -11.19 -16.48 -19.16
C MET A 120 -9.69 -16.44 -19.43
N ALA A 121 -9.24 -15.55 -20.32
CA ALA A 121 -7.83 -15.44 -20.62
C ALA A 121 -7.00 -14.98 -19.42
N ARG A 122 -7.50 -14.02 -18.63
CA ARG A 122 -6.83 -13.57 -17.40
C ARG A 122 -6.75 -14.68 -16.34
N ILE A 123 -7.86 -15.36 -16.09
CA ILE A 123 -7.96 -16.41 -15.08
C ILE A 123 -7.12 -17.63 -15.45
N LEU A 124 -7.18 -18.12 -16.70
CA LEU A 124 -6.49 -19.34 -17.09
C LEU A 124 -4.99 -19.15 -17.27
N SER A 125 -4.54 -18.00 -17.76
CA SER A 125 -3.10 -17.72 -17.91
C SER A 125 -2.43 -17.30 -16.61
N ASP A 126 -3.19 -16.90 -15.58
CA ASP A 126 -2.67 -16.15 -14.43
C ASP A 126 -1.89 -14.89 -14.84
N ARG A 127 -2.30 -14.25 -15.95
CA ARG A 127 -1.62 -13.08 -16.51
C ARG A 127 -2.61 -11.98 -16.80
N GLN A 128 -2.11 -10.76 -16.90
CA GLN A 128 -2.93 -9.68 -17.42
C GLN A 128 -3.16 -9.94 -18.92
N VAL A 129 -4.41 -9.87 -19.33
CA VAL A 129 -4.82 -10.02 -20.72
C VAL A 129 -5.84 -8.95 -21.04
N ALA A 130 -5.64 -8.27 -22.17
CA ALA A 130 -6.59 -7.31 -22.70
C ALA A 130 -7.14 -7.82 -24.04
N LEU A 131 -8.47 -7.86 -24.16
CA LEU A 131 -9.14 -8.27 -25.40
C LEU A 131 -9.41 -7.06 -26.29
N ALA A 132 -9.01 -7.16 -27.56
CA ALA A 132 -9.32 -6.20 -28.59
C ALA A 132 -10.18 -6.85 -29.70
N GLU A 133 -11.32 -6.22 -30.01
CA GLU A 133 -12.17 -6.64 -31.12
C GLU A 133 -11.71 -5.95 -32.41
N GLY A 134 -11.32 -6.72 -33.42
CA GLY A 134 -10.71 -6.17 -34.64
C GLY A 134 -11.60 -5.21 -35.41
N TRP A 135 -12.92 -5.42 -35.43
CA TRP A 135 -13.86 -4.51 -36.10
C TRP A 135 -13.97 -3.11 -35.44
N LYS A 136 -13.54 -2.97 -34.18
CA LYS A 136 -13.47 -1.67 -33.48
C LYS A 136 -12.18 -0.90 -33.78
N ALA A 137 -11.17 -1.56 -34.31
CA ALA A 137 -9.87 -0.97 -34.63
C ALA A 137 -9.70 -0.65 -36.13
N LEU A 138 -10.76 -0.75 -36.94
CA LEU A 138 -10.71 -0.48 -38.39
C LEU A 138 -11.20 0.92 -38.72
N ILE A 139 -10.49 1.58 -39.64
CA ILE A 139 -10.95 2.80 -40.30
C ILE A 139 -12.13 2.44 -41.21
N LEU A 140 -13.27 3.14 -41.05
CA LEU A 140 -14.45 2.99 -41.89
C LEU A 140 -14.97 4.38 -42.29
N THR A 141 -15.39 4.54 -43.55
CA THR A 141 -16.21 5.67 -43.97
C THR A 141 -17.58 5.56 -43.30
N GLN A 142 -17.99 6.58 -42.54
CA GLN A 142 -19.24 6.52 -41.79
C GLN A 142 -20.44 6.82 -42.68
N ASP A 143 -21.52 6.04 -42.52
CA ASP A 143 -22.83 6.38 -43.06
C ASP A 143 -23.38 7.59 -42.29
N LEU A 144 -23.82 8.64 -43.01
CA LEU A 144 -24.39 9.83 -42.39
C LEU A 144 -25.68 9.55 -41.62
N ASN A 145 -26.37 8.44 -41.90
CA ASN A 145 -27.54 7.98 -41.17
C ASN A 145 -27.20 7.21 -39.87
N LEU A 146 -25.94 6.79 -39.70
CA LEU A 146 -25.48 6.05 -38.52
C LEU A 146 -24.08 6.52 -38.10
N ILE A 147 -24.02 7.76 -37.61
CA ILE A 147 -22.79 8.34 -37.08
C ILE A 147 -22.42 7.63 -35.77
N ARG A 148 -21.19 7.14 -35.73
CA ARG A 148 -20.57 6.49 -34.57
C ARG A 148 -19.49 7.43 -34.01
N PRO A 149 -19.78 8.18 -32.94
CA PRO A 149 -18.89 9.24 -32.44
C PRO A 149 -17.51 8.72 -31.98
N GLU A 150 -17.41 7.44 -31.63
CA GLU A 150 -16.17 6.77 -31.26
C GLU A 150 -15.26 6.40 -32.46
N ARG A 151 -15.72 6.64 -33.71
CA ARG A 151 -15.04 6.20 -34.95
C ARG A 151 -14.56 7.34 -35.82
N VAL A 152 -13.93 8.34 -35.21
CA VAL A 152 -13.36 9.49 -35.90
C VAL A 152 -11.87 9.29 -36.18
N MET A 153 -11.32 10.09 -37.10
CA MET A 153 -9.87 10.25 -37.22
C MET A 153 -9.29 10.60 -35.86
N ALA A 154 -8.15 9.99 -35.51
CA ALA A 154 -7.55 10.18 -34.20
C ALA A 154 -7.20 11.66 -33.95
N ASP A 155 -7.56 12.17 -32.78
CA ASP A 155 -7.14 13.49 -32.33
C ASP A 155 -5.64 13.44 -32.00
N LEU A 156 -4.83 14.20 -32.74
CA LEU A 156 -3.38 14.27 -32.53
C LEU A 156 -2.96 15.34 -31.51
N ARG A 157 -3.92 16.12 -30.96
CA ARG A 157 -3.64 17.16 -29.96
C ARG A 157 -3.21 16.58 -28.59
N PRO A 158 -3.78 15.47 -28.09
CA PRO A 158 -3.33 14.88 -26.84
C PRO A 158 -1.96 14.21 -26.98
N ALA A 159 -1.09 14.40 -25.99
CA ALA A 159 0.24 13.78 -25.96
C ALA A 159 0.17 12.24 -25.86
N SER A 160 -0.92 11.68 -25.31
CA SER A 160 -1.13 10.23 -25.17
C SER A 160 -1.45 9.51 -26.48
N THR A 161 -1.68 10.24 -27.58
CA THR A 161 -2.07 9.62 -28.85
C THR A 161 -0.96 8.73 -29.40
N ALA A 162 0.31 9.08 -29.18
CA ALA A 162 1.45 8.23 -29.54
C ALA A 162 1.50 6.95 -28.69
N ASP A 163 1.27 7.03 -27.39
CA ASP A 163 1.22 5.86 -26.49
C ASP A 163 0.08 4.91 -26.86
N ARG A 164 -1.02 5.46 -27.40
CA ARG A 164 -2.17 4.72 -27.93
C ARG A 164 -2.04 4.34 -29.40
N ALA A 165 -0.86 4.43 -30.01
CA ALA A 165 -0.67 4.03 -31.41
C ALA A 165 -0.52 2.51 -31.61
N SER A 166 -0.10 1.78 -30.57
CA SER A 166 0.21 0.34 -30.64
C SER A 166 -0.28 -0.41 -29.40
N GLY A 167 -0.38 -1.74 -29.49
CA GLY A 167 -0.85 -2.60 -28.40
C GLY A 167 -2.38 -2.79 -28.32
N PRO A 168 -2.89 -3.38 -27.22
CA PRO A 168 -4.30 -3.79 -27.08
C PRO A 168 -5.31 -2.65 -27.08
N LEU A 169 -4.93 -1.49 -26.52
CA LEU A 169 -5.79 -0.30 -26.45
C LEU A 169 -5.35 0.75 -27.47
N ALA A 170 -4.79 0.31 -28.60
CA ALA A 170 -4.44 1.22 -29.67
C ALA A 170 -5.72 1.99 -30.09
N GLY A 171 -5.72 3.30 -29.84
CA GLY A 171 -6.81 4.21 -30.21
C GLY A 171 -6.74 4.65 -31.68
N LEU A 172 -5.60 4.39 -32.33
CA LEU A 172 -5.46 4.62 -33.77
C LEU A 172 -6.13 3.51 -34.56
N MET A 173 -7.10 3.90 -35.38
CA MET A 173 -7.76 3.02 -36.33
C MET A 173 -6.77 2.61 -37.43
N ARG A 174 -6.85 1.36 -37.91
CA ARG A 174 -5.98 0.76 -38.92
C ARG A 174 -6.72 0.41 -40.20
N LEU A 175 -5.98 0.25 -41.30
CA LEU A 175 -6.53 -0.34 -42.52
C LEU A 175 -6.77 -1.83 -42.33
N PHE A 176 -7.70 -2.36 -43.13
CA PHE A 176 -8.01 -3.78 -43.19
C PHE A 176 -6.78 -4.61 -43.56
N ASP A 177 -6.45 -5.62 -42.75
CA ASP A 177 -5.38 -6.58 -43.01
C ASP A 177 -5.94 -8.01 -43.06
N PRO A 178 -5.94 -8.69 -44.23
CA PRO A 178 -6.51 -10.02 -44.38
C PRO A 178 -5.63 -11.13 -43.81
N ARG A 179 -4.39 -10.83 -43.40
CA ARG A 179 -3.48 -11.84 -42.85
C ARG A 179 -4.03 -12.43 -41.56
N PRO A 180 -3.74 -13.72 -41.26
CA PRO A 180 -4.11 -14.31 -39.97
C PRO A 180 -3.47 -13.54 -38.81
N ILE A 181 -4.03 -13.70 -37.61
CA ILE A 181 -3.49 -13.07 -36.40
C ILE A 181 -2.05 -13.58 -36.20
N GLY A 182 -1.09 -12.69 -36.43
CA GLY A 182 0.33 -12.96 -36.25
C GLY A 182 0.80 -12.61 -34.83
N PRO A 183 1.96 -13.12 -34.43
CA PRO A 183 2.49 -12.98 -33.07
C PRO A 183 2.85 -11.52 -32.69
N ASP A 184 3.22 -10.66 -33.64
CA ASP A 184 3.80 -9.34 -33.31
C ASP A 184 2.88 -8.14 -33.56
N SER A 185 1.89 -8.30 -34.45
CA SER A 185 1.20 -7.16 -35.07
C SER A 185 -0.27 -7.03 -34.71
N GLY A 186 -0.88 -8.10 -34.14
CA GLY A 186 -2.31 -8.16 -33.93
C GLY A 186 -3.09 -7.72 -35.17
N HIS A 187 -2.78 -8.29 -36.35
CA HIS A 187 -3.40 -7.93 -37.63
C HIS A 187 -4.92 -7.75 -37.48
N VAL A 188 -5.43 -6.60 -37.92
CA VAL A 188 -6.79 -6.16 -37.62
C VAL A 188 -7.73 -6.53 -38.74
N HIS A 189 -8.69 -7.40 -38.43
CA HIS A 189 -9.75 -7.86 -39.32
C HIS A 189 -11.09 -7.85 -38.57
N PRO A 190 -12.25 -7.62 -39.22
CA PRO A 190 -13.54 -7.55 -38.51
C PRO A 190 -13.90 -8.81 -37.72
N ARG A 191 -13.40 -9.97 -38.18
CA ARG A 191 -13.58 -11.28 -37.54
C ARG A 191 -12.59 -11.60 -36.42
N HIS A 192 -11.58 -10.75 -36.17
CA HIS A 192 -10.53 -11.07 -35.20
C HIS A 192 -10.91 -10.63 -33.78
N LEU A 193 -10.58 -11.49 -32.82
CA LEU A 193 -10.63 -11.25 -31.38
C LEU A 193 -9.22 -11.49 -30.81
N ILE A 194 -8.47 -10.42 -30.58
CA ILE A 194 -7.06 -10.50 -30.24
C ILE A 194 -6.89 -10.37 -28.73
N HIS A 195 -6.30 -11.38 -28.11
CA HIS A 195 -6.01 -11.44 -26.68
C HIS A 195 -4.54 -11.06 -26.48
N TRP A 196 -4.30 -9.83 -26.02
CA TRP A 196 -2.95 -9.35 -25.72
C TRP A 196 -2.58 -9.77 -24.31
N ALA A 197 -1.73 -10.78 -24.19
CA ALA A 197 -1.26 -11.30 -22.92
C ALA A 197 0.06 -10.64 -22.52
N PHE A 198 0.15 -10.27 -21.24
CA PHE A 198 1.36 -9.74 -20.62
C PHE A 198 1.93 -10.84 -19.72
N PRO A 199 3.01 -11.56 -20.12
CA PRO A 199 3.50 -12.72 -19.39
C PRO A 199 4.14 -12.39 -18.04
N THR A 200 4.23 -11.11 -17.68
CA THR A 200 4.69 -10.62 -16.38
C THR A 200 3.58 -10.72 -15.33
N GLN A 201 3.83 -11.42 -14.23
CA GLN A 201 3.05 -11.31 -12.99
C GLN A 201 3.47 -10.06 -12.22
N LEU A 202 2.50 -9.44 -11.56
CA LEU A 202 2.71 -8.24 -10.77
C LEU A 202 2.47 -8.55 -9.29
N HIS A 203 3.48 -8.27 -8.47
CA HIS A 203 3.48 -8.50 -7.04
C HIS A 203 3.44 -7.14 -6.32
N PRO A 204 2.46 -6.91 -5.43
CA PRO A 204 2.36 -5.64 -4.72
C PRO A 204 3.49 -5.55 -3.68
N LEU A 205 4.33 -4.53 -3.82
CA LEU A 205 5.33 -4.14 -2.83
C LEU A 205 4.79 -2.91 -2.10
N ARG A 206 4.61 -3.00 -0.79
CA ARG A 206 3.97 -1.96 0.03
C ARG A 206 4.95 -1.35 0.99
N HIS A 207 4.81 -0.05 1.25
CA HIS A 207 5.70 0.71 2.13
C HIS A 207 7.19 0.44 1.86
N ALA A 208 7.60 0.19 0.61
CA ALA A 208 9.02 -0.06 0.33
C ALA A 208 9.86 1.20 0.50
N ALA A 209 11.11 1.02 0.88
CA ALA A 209 12.09 2.10 0.84
C ALA A 209 12.28 2.60 -0.61
N CYS A 210 12.51 3.90 -0.74
CA CYS A 210 12.85 4.56 -1.99
C CYS A 210 14.24 5.18 -1.89
N HIS A 211 14.90 5.42 -3.02
CA HIS A 211 16.22 6.05 -3.01
C HIS A 211 16.09 7.56 -3.11
N GLU A 212 16.62 8.29 -2.12
CA GLU A 212 16.75 9.74 -2.23
C GLU A 212 17.95 10.09 -3.14
N LEU A 213 17.66 10.85 -4.19
CA LEU A 213 18.65 11.40 -5.10
C LEU A 213 19.17 12.75 -4.56
N PRO A 214 20.36 13.21 -5.00
CA PRO A 214 20.85 14.53 -4.66
C PRO A 214 19.78 15.62 -4.92
N PRO A 215 19.55 16.54 -3.97
CA PRO A 215 18.51 17.56 -4.12
C PRO A 215 18.84 18.50 -5.28
N GLY A 216 17.79 18.92 -6.01
CA GLY A 216 17.87 19.98 -7.02
C GLY A 216 17.66 21.36 -6.42
N ALA A 217 17.75 22.40 -7.25
CA ALA A 217 17.28 23.74 -6.87
C ALA A 217 15.79 23.66 -6.51
N ASP A 218 15.44 23.81 -5.24
CA ASP A 218 14.08 23.73 -4.69
C ASP A 218 13.31 22.41 -4.92
N ASP A 219 14.01 21.32 -5.27
CA ASP A 219 13.46 19.97 -5.48
C ASP A 219 14.10 18.92 -4.56
N ARG A 220 13.28 18.15 -3.83
CA ARG A 220 13.71 16.84 -3.31
C ARG A 220 13.33 15.75 -4.30
N ARG A 221 14.31 14.93 -4.67
CA ARG A 221 14.27 14.00 -5.81
C ARG A 221 14.40 12.57 -5.31
N PHE A 222 13.61 11.66 -5.88
CA PHE A 222 13.59 10.27 -5.45
C PHE A 222 13.44 9.32 -6.63
N ALA A 223 14.01 8.12 -6.50
CA ALA A 223 13.67 6.96 -7.31
C ALA A 223 12.81 5.99 -6.50
N PHE A 224 11.79 5.39 -7.13
CA PHE A 224 10.94 4.39 -6.48
C PHE A 224 11.73 3.14 -6.06
N ASP A 225 12.77 2.78 -6.80
CA ASP A 225 13.64 1.65 -6.46
C ASP A 225 14.69 2.07 -5.43
N ALA A 226 14.78 1.33 -4.32
CA ALA A 226 15.72 1.60 -3.22
C ALA A 226 17.20 1.58 -3.63
N ASP A 227 17.57 0.83 -4.66
CA ASP A 227 18.94 0.77 -5.19
C ASP A 227 19.15 1.71 -6.39
N ASN A 228 18.29 2.74 -6.52
CA ASN A 228 18.33 3.77 -7.55
C ASN A 228 18.24 3.23 -8.99
N ALA A 229 17.52 2.13 -9.21
CA ALA A 229 17.27 1.65 -10.57
C ALA A 229 16.06 2.31 -11.20
N TRP A 230 16.30 2.99 -12.32
CA TRP A 230 15.27 3.72 -13.06
C TRP A 230 14.49 2.75 -13.95
N ARG A 231 13.22 2.51 -13.61
CA ARG A 231 12.36 1.54 -14.31
C ARG A 231 10.92 2.03 -14.39
N ALA A 232 10.21 1.58 -15.43
CA ALA A 232 8.83 1.96 -15.61
C ALA A 232 7.94 1.43 -14.46
N LEU A 233 7.10 2.31 -13.91
CA LEU A 233 6.06 1.95 -12.96
C LEU A 233 5.06 1.01 -13.63
N ARG A 234 4.61 0.05 -12.83
CA ARG A 234 3.76 -1.03 -13.27
C ARG A 234 2.43 -0.99 -12.59
N VAL A 235 1.50 -1.67 -13.22
CA VAL A 235 0.11 -1.53 -12.86
C VAL A 235 -0.67 -2.80 -13.07
N ARG A 236 -1.30 -3.26 -12.00
CA ARG A 236 -2.20 -4.40 -12.00
C ARG A 236 -3.61 -3.90 -12.16
N ALA A 237 -4.42 -4.65 -12.90
CA ALA A 237 -5.85 -4.50 -12.85
C ALA A 237 -6.38 -4.97 -11.48
N ALA A 238 -7.14 -4.11 -10.79
CA ALA A 238 -7.82 -4.46 -9.55
C ALA A 238 -9.03 -5.39 -9.78
N GLY A 239 -9.65 -5.31 -10.96
CA GLY A 239 -10.81 -6.11 -11.33
C GLY A 239 -10.98 -6.26 -12.85
N LEU A 240 -12.17 -6.69 -13.27
CA LEU A 240 -12.52 -6.83 -14.70
C LEU A 240 -13.00 -5.53 -15.35
N GLU A 241 -13.53 -4.61 -14.54
CA GLU A 241 -13.90 -3.26 -14.98
C GLU A 241 -12.68 -2.34 -15.09
N ASP A 242 -11.66 -2.58 -14.25
CA ASP A 242 -10.37 -1.92 -14.35
C ASP A 242 -9.50 -2.61 -15.41
N ARG A 243 -9.39 -1.99 -16.58
CA ARG A 243 -8.68 -2.51 -17.74
C ARG A 243 -7.49 -1.65 -18.11
N PRO A 244 -6.37 -1.72 -17.36
CA PRO A 244 -5.11 -1.25 -17.87
C PRO A 244 -4.79 -2.11 -19.08
N GLY A 245 -4.72 -1.52 -20.27
CA GLY A 245 -4.32 -2.22 -21.49
C GLY A 245 -2.82 -2.52 -21.56
N THR A 246 -2.15 -2.54 -20.42
CA THR A 246 -0.70 -2.58 -20.31
C THR A 246 -0.34 -2.90 -18.86
N ASP A 247 0.74 -3.62 -18.66
CA ASP A 247 1.32 -3.91 -17.35
C ASP A 247 2.25 -2.77 -16.87
N ARG A 248 2.62 -1.84 -17.77
CA ARG A 248 3.37 -0.60 -17.51
C ARG A 248 2.48 0.62 -17.59
N LEU A 249 2.78 1.65 -16.82
CA LEU A 249 2.09 2.93 -16.85
C LEU A 249 2.64 3.85 -17.95
N PRO A 250 1.87 4.19 -19.01
CA PRO A 250 2.35 5.07 -20.07
C PRO A 250 2.36 6.54 -19.64
N ASP A 251 3.41 7.27 -20.01
CA ASP A 251 3.60 8.68 -19.70
C ASP A 251 2.38 9.53 -20.08
N GLY A 252 1.89 9.40 -21.31
CA GLY A 252 0.79 10.22 -21.82
C GLY A 252 -0.55 9.91 -21.16
N LEU A 253 -0.84 8.64 -20.88
CA LEU A 253 -2.07 8.26 -20.16
C LEU A 253 -2.03 8.71 -18.70
N PHE A 254 -0.85 8.67 -18.08
CA PHE A 254 -0.67 9.21 -16.75
C PHE A 254 -0.82 10.73 -16.75
N ALA A 255 -0.22 11.44 -17.71
CA ALA A 255 -0.28 12.89 -17.82
C ALA A 255 -1.71 13.45 -17.94
N GLU A 256 -2.59 12.74 -18.64
CA GLU A 256 -4.01 13.13 -18.79
C GLU A 256 -4.82 13.01 -17.49
N ASN A 257 -4.56 11.96 -16.70
CA ASN A 257 -5.29 11.73 -15.45
C ASN A 257 -4.42 11.00 -14.39
N PRO A 258 -3.47 11.70 -13.73
CA PRO A 258 -2.59 11.09 -12.74
C PRO A 258 -3.34 10.45 -11.58
N GLY A 259 -4.48 11.03 -11.19
CA GLY A 259 -5.32 10.56 -10.10
C GLY A 259 -5.95 9.19 -10.31
N ALA A 260 -6.08 8.70 -11.56
CA ALA A 260 -6.57 7.35 -11.84
C ALA A 260 -5.53 6.25 -11.56
N TRP A 261 -4.26 6.65 -11.44
CA TRP A 261 -3.12 5.74 -11.27
C TRP A 261 -2.47 5.87 -9.89
N PHE A 262 -2.64 6.99 -9.20
CA PHE A 262 -2.07 7.21 -7.87
C PHE A 262 -3.03 6.74 -6.75
N GLY A 263 -2.55 5.90 -5.84
CA GLY A 263 -3.26 5.53 -4.60
C GLY A 263 -4.44 4.56 -4.75
N ALA A 264 -4.75 4.10 -5.96
CA ALA A 264 -5.77 3.07 -6.20
C ALA A 264 -5.18 1.65 -6.04
N GLU A 265 -6.04 0.69 -5.73
CA GLU A 265 -5.66 -0.71 -5.56
C GLU A 265 -4.98 -1.26 -6.83
N GLY A 266 -3.88 -2.01 -6.67
CA GLY A 266 -3.11 -2.55 -7.79
C GLY A 266 -2.29 -1.51 -8.56
N ARG A 267 -2.27 -0.25 -8.11
CA ARG A 267 -1.43 0.81 -8.68
C ARG A 267 -0.22 1.11 -7.80
N PHE A 268 0.26 2.35 -7.85
CA PHE A 268 1.40 2.83 -7.06
C PHE A 268 0.98 4.02 -6.18
N ALA A 269 1.73 4.27 -5.12
CA ALA A 269 1.59 5.45 -4.27
C ALA A 269 2.95 5.86 -3.74
N VAL A 270 3.12 7.16 -3.52
CA VAL A 270 4.20 7.68 -2.66
C VAL A 270 3.56 7.94 -1.32
N ARG A 271 4.21 7.54 -0.24
CA ARG A 271 3.75 7.72 1.13
C ARG A 271 4.73 8.59 1.90
N LEU A 272 4.18 9.51 2.67
CA LEU A 272 4.93 10.29 3.65
C LEU A 272 4.49 9.82 5.02
N THR A 273 5.40 9.31 5.83
CA THR A 273 5.10 8.83 7.20
C THR A 273 3.94 7.81 7.22
N GLY A 274 3.91 6.92 6.21
CA GLY A 274 2.89 5.88 6.03
C GLY A 274 1.60 6.31 5.31
N VAL A 275 1.30 7.61 5.20
CA VAL A 275 0.07 8.10 4.53
C VAL A 275 0.34 8.56 3.08
N PRO A 276 -0.63 8.46 2.16
CA PRO A 276 -0.44 8.90 0.76
C PRO A 276 0.00 10.38 0.64
N ALA A 277 1.04 10.62 -0.16
CA ALA A 277 1.68 11.91 -0.31
C ALA A 277 0.87 12.90 -1.19
N ALA A 278 -0.06 12.38 -1.99
CA ALA A 278 -0.92 13.14 -2.90
C ALA A 278 -2.35 12.61 -2.87
N ALA A 279 -3.31 13.43 -3.29
CA ALA A 279 -4.71 13.06 -3.38
C ALA A 279 -5.06 12.50 -4.76
N SER A 280 -5.88 11.44 -4.80
CA SER A 280 -6.54 10.99 -6.03
C SER A 280 -7.74 11.91 -6.30
N ARG A 281 -7.84 12.51 -7.49
CA ARG A 281 -9.03 13.26 -7.88
C ARG A 281 -10.20 12.26 -8.08
N PRO A 282 -11.27 12.30 -7.28
CA PRO A 282 -12.39 11.40 -7.44
C PRO A 282 -13.07 11.72 -8.77
N ALA A 283 -13.47 10.67 -9.49
CA ALA A 283 -14.18 10.79 -10.77
C ALA A 283 -15.48 11.60 -10.65
N THR A 284 -16.05 11.66 -9.45
CA THR A 284 -17.19 12.50 -9.09
C THR A 284 -16.74 13.52 -8.06
N PRO A 285 -17.04 14.82 -8.18
CA PRO A 285 -16.75 15.79 -7.13
C PRO A 285 -17.35 15.25 -5.82
N VAL A 286 -16.50 15.00 -4.82
CA VAL A 286 -17.00 14.71 -3.48
C VAL A 286 -17.84 15.91 -3.09
N GLN A 287 -19.16 15.72 -2.99
CA GLN A 287 -20.03 16.72 -2.41
C GLN A 287 -19.57 16.88 -0.96
N ARG A 288 -18.80 17.94 -0.73
CA ARG A 288 -18.40 18.34 0.61
C ARG A 288 -19.68 18.73 1.34
N SER A 289 -20.18 17.85 2.19
CA SER A 289 -21.07 18.27 3.25
C SER A 289 -20.18 19.08 4.20
N ALA A 290 -20.29 20.40 4.17
CA ALA A 290 -19.69 21.22 5.22
C ALA A 290 -20.12 20.60 6.55
N SER A 291 -19.17 20.19 7.39
CA SER A 291 -19.51 19.69 8.72
C SER A 291 -20.21 20.83 9.44
N ARG A 292 -21.49 20.61 9.76
CA ARG A 292 -22.35 21.52 10.49
C ARG A 292 -21.90 21.57 11.96
N ALA A 293 -20.88 22.37 12.26
CA ALA A 293 -20.68 22.81 13.63
C ALA A 293 -21.75 23.87 13.92
N PRO A 294 -22.55 23.74 15.00
CA PRO A 294 -23.62 24.68 15.27
C PRO A 294 -23.06 26.09 15.43
N ALA A 295 -23.50 27.02 14.58
CA ALA A 295 -23.18 28.44 14.71
C ALA A 295 -23.79 28.98 16.01
N ASP A 296 -22.99 29.75 16.76
CA ASP A 296 -23.47 30.47 17.95
C ASP A 296 -24.32 31.69 17.52
N ASN A 297 -25.33 32.05 18.32
CA ASN A 297 -26.20 33.20 18.06
C ASN A 297 -25.42 34.54 18.05
N ALA A 298 -24.16 34.54 18.50
CA ALA A 298 -23.21 35.63 18.38
C ALA A 298 -23.07 36.15 16.93
N LEU A 299 -23.33 35.33 15.92
CA LEU A 299 -23.23 35.68 14.50
C LEU A 299 -24.25 36.75 14.05
N GLY A 300 -25.39 36.85 14.75
CA GLY A 300 -26.45 37.83 14.47
C GLY A 300 -26.50 39.00 15.45
N ARG A 301 -25.61 39.03 16.45
CA ARG A 301 -25.58 40.10 17.47
C ARG A 301 -24.94 41.39 16.96
N SER A 302 -24.08 41.30 15.95
CA SER A 302 -23.39 42.43 15.33
C SER A 302 -23.67 42.45 13.83
N PRO A 303 -23.31 43.51 13.09
CA PRO A 303 -23.40 43.51 11.64
C PRO A 303 -22.69 42.27 11.07
N ALA A 304 -23.23 41.68 10.01
CA ALA A 304 -22.71 40.51 9.34
C ALA A 304 -22.48 40.80 7.86
N THR A 305 -21.39 40.24 7.32
CA THR A 305 -21.09 40.28 5.89
C THR A 305 -21.71 39.06 5.21
N LEU A 306 -22.51 39.28 4.18
CA LEU A 306 -23.05 38.23 3.32
C LEU A 306 -22.21 38.15 2.05
N THR A 307 -21.64 36.98 1.78
CA THR A 307 -20.81 36.73 0.60
C THR A 307 -21.44 35.66 -0.29
N LEU A 308 -21.53 35.91 -1.58
CA LEU A 308 -21.98 34.90 -2.54
C LEU A 308 -20.86 33.85 -2.75
N ILE A 309 -21.18 32.58 -2.53
CA ILE A 309 -20.25 31.46 -2.76
C ILE A 309 -20.52 30.84 -4.12
N GLU A 310 -21.77 30.51 -4.41
CA GLU A 310 -22.18 29.86 -5.65
C GLU A 310 -23.63 30.25 -5.98
N THR A 311 -23.95 30.42 -7.25
CA THR A 311 -25.33 30.53 -7.71
C THR A 311 -25.48 30.05 -9.13
N ASP A 312 -26.58 29.34 -9.43
CA ASP A 312 -26.96 29.05 -10.82
C ASP A 312 -27.58 30.30 -11.46
N THR A 313 -26.74 31.17 -12.01
CA THR A 313 -27.17 32.41 -12.66
C THR A 313 -28.06 32.20 -13.88
N ARG A 314 -28.00 31.02 -14.53
CA ARG A 314 -28.81 30.71 -15.73
C ARG A 314 -30.29 30.52 -15.38
N ARG A 315 -30.58 30.18 -14.12
CA ARG A 315 -31.93 29.98 -13.57
C ARG A 315 -32.50 31.23 -12.90
N CYS A 316 -31.70 32.29 -12.71
CA CYS A 316 -32.15 33.55 -12.15
C CYS A 316 -32.96 34.37 -13.17
N SER A 317 -34.14 34.86 -12.80
CA SER A 317 -35.01 35.66 -13.71
C SER A 317 -34.94 37.17 -13.46
N GLY A 318 -34.06 37.61 -12.56
CA GLY A 318 -33.85 39.02 -12.16
C GLY A 318 -33.30 39.13 -10.75
N PRO A 319 -33.02 40.35 -10.24
CA PRO A 319 -32.43 40.56 -8.92
C PRO A 319 -33.38 40.20 -7.76
N VAL A 320 -32.89 39.40 -6.82
CA VAL A 320 -33.53 39.03 -5.55
C VAL A 320 -32.62 39.49 -4.41
N GLU A 321 -33.19 40.23 -3.47
CA GLU A 321 -32.51 40.69 -2.26
C GLU A 321 -32.58 39.60 -1.18
N ILE A 322 -31.42 39.29 -0.61
CA ILE A 322 -31.21 38.31 0.46
C ILE A 322 -30.66 39.07 1.66
N GLY A 323 -31.49 39.25 2.68
CA GLY A 323 -31.16 39.96 3.91
C GLY A 323 -31.10 39.03 5.11
N LEU A 324 -30.05 39.13 5.92
CA LEU A 324 -30.02 38.62 7.27
C LEU A 324 -30.65 39.66 8.20
N ILE A 325 -31.64 39.26 8.99
CA ILE A 325 -32.29 40.12 9.98
C ILE A 325 -32.27 39.47 11.35
N ALA A 326 -32.20 40.29 12.40
CA ALA A 326 -32.34 39.86 13.79
C ALA A 326 -33.59 40.53 14.38
N ALA A 327 -34.47 39.77 15.02
CA ALA A 327 -35.73 40.26 15.59
C ALA A 327 -35.92 39.75 17.02
N PRO A 328 -36.48 40.54 17.96
CA PRO A 328 -36.83 40.04 19.28
C PRO A 328 -38.01 39.07 19.19
N LEU A 329 -38.13 38.18 20.18
CA LEU A 329 -39.28 37.28 20.29
C LEU A 329 -40.41 37.93 21.10
N THR A 330 -41.61 37.99 20.52
CA THR A 330 -42.85 38.35 21.22
C THR A 330 -43.72 37.09 21.34
N GLY A 331 -43.59 36.37 22.45
CA GLY A 331 -44.18 35.03 22.61
C GLY A 331 -43.41 33.98 21.81
N ASN A 332 -44.11 33.21 20.97
CA ASN A 332 -43.52 32.10 20.18
C ASN A 332 -43.17 32.48 18.73
N LEU A 333 -43.23 33.77 18.39
CA LEU A 333 -42.96 34.31 17.06
C LEU A 333 -42.02 35.53 17.11
N PRO A 334 -41.22 35.77 16.06
CA PRO A 334 -40.37 36.94 15.96
C PRO A 334 -41.18 38.19 15.64
N ASP A 335 -40.89 39.30 16.32
CA ASP A 335 -41.50 40.60 16.06
C ASP A 335 -40.76 41.32 14.92
N LEU A 336 -41.31 41.18 13.71
CA LEU A 336 -40.72 41.74 12.49
C LEU A 336 -40.76 43.28 12.45
N ALA A 337 -41.62 43.93 13.26
CA ALA A 337 -41.66 45.39 13.34
C ALA A 337 -40.41 45.96 14.03
N LEU A 338 -39.76 45.14 14.88
CA LEU A 338 -38.52 45.45 15.58
C LEU A 338 -37.30 44.76 14.96
N ALA A 339 -37.44 44.18 13.75
CA ALA A 339 -36.35 43.48 13.10
C ALA A 339 -35.29 44.44 12.56
N GLU A 340 -34.03 44.22 12.93
CA GLU A 340 -32.92 45.00 12.43
C GLU A 340 -32.08 44.23 11.40
N MET A 341 -31.69 44.90 10.32
CA MET A 341 -30.88 44.30 9.26
C MET A 341 -29.43 44.11 9.70
N ARG A 342 -28.94 42.87 9.60
CA ARG A 342 -27.57 42.47 9.97
C ARG A 342 -26.64 42.46 8.76
N GLY A 343 -27.14 42.16 7.57
CA GLY A 343 -26.41 42.31 6.32
C GLY A 343 -27.26 41.90 5.13
N GLN A 344 -26.94 42.39 3.94
CA GLN A 344 -27.72 42.12 2.73
C GLN A 344 -26.84 41.92 1.49
N ILE A 345 -27.26 41.00 0.63
CA ILE A 345 -26.72 40.77 -0.71
C ILE A 345 -27.85 40.63 -1.73
N THR A 346 -27.69 41.19 -2.91
CA THR A 346 -28.65 41.08 -4.02
C THR A 346 -28.04 40.23 -5.14
N ILE A 347 -28.79 39.23 -5.61
CA ILE A 347 -28.32 38.26 -6.60
C ILE A 347 -29.25 38.26 -7.81
N GLY A 348 -28.69 38.28 -9.02
CA GLY A 348 -29.42 38.20 -10.28
C GLY A 348 -28.68 37.40 -11.36
N PRO A 349 -29.09 37.50 -12.63
CA PRO A 349 -28.49 36.77 -13.75
C PRO A 349 -27.00 37.09 -13.98
N ALA A 350 -26.53 38.24 -13.49
CA ALA A 350 -25.13 38.67 -13.57
C ALA A 350 -24.30 38.28 -12.33
N GLY A 351 -24.84 37.47 -11.40
CA GLY A 351 -24.22 37.20 -10.10
C GLY A 351 -24.64 38.23 -9.06
N VAL A 352 -23.69 38.78 -8.29
CA VAL A 352 -23.98 39.80 -7.27
C VAL A 352 -24.26 41.15 -7.93
N THR A 353 -25.42 41.74 -7.64
CA THR A 353 -25.84 43.04 -8.19
C THR A 353 -25.88 44.16 -7.15
N GLY A 354 -25.66 43.86 -5.87
CA GLY A 354 -25.55 44.85 -4.79
C GLY A 354 -25.33 44.21 -3.42
N THR A 355 -24.78 44.97 -2.48
CA THR A 355 -24.62 44.59 -1.07
C THR A 355 -24.94 45.78 -0.17
N ALA A 356 -25.44 45.53 1.04
CA ALA A 356 -25.64 46.57 2.05
C ALA A 356 -25.20 46.06 3.44
N PRO A 357 -24.45 46.87 4.21
CA PRO A 357 -23.99 46.48 5.54
C PRO A 357 -25.10 46.59 6.58
N GLY A 358 -25.08 45.73 7.61
CA GLY A 358 -25.95 45.90 8.79
C GLY A 358 -25.50 47.05 9.71
N ALA A 359 -26.31 47.36 10.72
CA ALA A 359 -26.09 48.50 11.62
C ALA A 359 -26.23 48.12 13.11
N GLY A 360 -25.30 48.58 13.96
CA GLY A 360 -25.38 48.45 15.43
C GLY A 360 -25.32 47.01 15.96
N ASP A 361 -25.23 46.87 17.28
CA ASP A 361 -25.32 45.57 17.96
C ASP A 361 -26.73 45.38 18.55
N VAL A 362 -27.24 44.15 18.53
CA VAL A 362 -28.55 43.76 19.09
C VAL A 362 -28.40 42.91 20.35
N ALA A 363 -29.41 42.95 21.22
CA ALA A 363 -29.44 42.21 22.47
C ALA A 363 -29.45 40.68 22.24
N GLY A 364 -28.97 39.92 23.24
CA GLY A 364 -28.78 38.46 23.13
C GLY A 364 -30.05 37.61 23.06
N ASP A 365 -31.22 38.23 23.17
CA ASP A 365 -32.56 37.63 23.08
C ASP A 365 -33.19 37.70 21.67
N HIS A 366 -32.47 38.28 20.70
CA HIS A 366 -32.91 38.33 19.32
C HIS A 366 -32.65 37.02 18.58
N VAL A 367 -33.60 36.62 17.74
CA VAL A 367 -33.50 35.48 16.84
C VAL A 367 -33.13 35.91 15.42
N MET A 368 -32.38 35.07 14.71
CA MET A 368 -31.95 35.35 13.34
C MET A 368 -32.90 34.73 12.32
N LEU A 369 -33.22 35.51 11.28
CA LEU A 369 -34.04 35.08 10.15
C LEU A 369 -33.34 35.43 8.85
N LEU A 370 -33.57 34.61 7.83
CA LEU A 370 -33.21 34.93 6.45
C LEU A 370 -34.43 35.48 5.73
N ARG A 371 -34.31 36.68 5.14
CA ARG A 371 -35.34 37.35 4.35
C ARG A 371 -34.99 37.36 2.87
N LEU A 372 -35.90 36.88 2.02
CA LEU A 372 -35.81 36.93 0.57
C LEU A 372 -36.91 37.84 0.00
N ARG A 373 -36.57 38.79 -0.88
CA ARG A 373 -37.57 39.62 -1.58
C ARG A 373 -37.13 40.01 -3.00
N PRO A 374 -38.03 40.04 -4.00
CA PRO A 374 -37.72 40.58 -5.32
C PRO A 374 -37.42 42.07 -5.26
N GLN A 375 -36.43 42.55 -6.02
CA GLN A 375 -36.20 43.98 -6.14
C GLN A 375 -37.30 44.62 -7.02
N ALA A 376 -37.85 45.75 -6.55
CA ALA A 376 -38.89 46.49 -7.26
C ALA A 376 -38.45 46.87 -8.69
N PRO A 377 -39.36 46.93 -9.69
CA PRO A 377 -40.82 46.91 -9.57
C PRO A 377 -41.49 45.53 -9.72
N ALA A 378 -40.74 44.43 -9.79
CA ALA A 378 -41.31 43.11 -10.08
C ALA A 378 -41.85 42.39 -8.83
N ALA A 379 -43.09 41.90 -8.87
CA ALA A 379 -43.72 41.19 -7.75
C ALA A 379 -43.22 39.74 -7.55
N SER A 380 -42.55 39.15 -8.55
CA SER A 380 -42.03 37.78 -8.49
C SER A 380 -40.74 37.61 -9.30
N ARG A 381 -39.76 36.88 -8.73
CA ARG A 381 -38.49 36.53 -9.39
C ARG A 381 -38.06 35.10 -9.07
N MET A 382 -37.35 34.49 -10.01
CA MET A 382 -36.73 33.19 -9.87
C MET A 382 -35.32 33.37 -9.33
N ILE A 383 -34.98 32.69 -8.24
CA ILE A 383 -33.60 32.53 -7.78
C ILE A 383 -33.16 31.10 -8.10
N GLY A 384 -31.98 30.95 -8.70
CA GLY A 384 -31.36 29.63 -8.91
C GLY A 384 -30.96 29.00 -7.58
N THR A 385 -30.38 27.79 -7.62
CA THR A 385 -29.75 27.26 -6.40
C THR A 385 -28.61 28.19 -6.01
N THR A 386 -28.68 28.75 -4.80
CA THR A 386 -27.76 29.78 -4.32
C THR A 386 -27.18 29.38 -2.97
N VAL A 387 -25.86 29.54 -2.82
CA VAL A 387 -25.14 29.35 -1.57
C VAL A 387 -24.52 30.68 -1.17
N ILE A 388 -24.91 31.18 -0.01
CA ILE A 388 -24.31 32.37 0.60
C ILE A 388 -23.60 31.98 1.89
N GLU A 389 -22.59 32.75 2.24
CA GLU A 389 -21.92 32.68 3.53
C GLU A 389 -22.27 33.93 4.34
N VAL A 390 -22.57 33.73 5.62
CA VAL A 390 -22.85 34.78 6.58
C VAL A 390 -21.74 34.82 7.63
N ALA A 391 -21.02 35.93 7.78
CA ALA A 391 -19.96 36.07 8.79
C ALA A 391 -20.15 37.32 9.64
N GLY A 392 -20.06 37.22 10.98
CA GLY A 392 -20.17 38.38 11.87
C GLY A 392 -18.99 39.36 11.74
N SER A 393 -19.16 40.60 12.22
CA SER A 393 -18.15 41.68 12.15
C SER A 393 -17.32 41.91 13.43
N THR A 394 -17.60 41.20 14.52
CA THR A 394 -16.81 41.30 15.76
C THR A 394 -15.38 40.76 15.58
N ALA A 395 -14.42 41.18 16.42
CA ALA A 395 -13.04 40.69 16.36
C ALA A 395 -12.90 39.16 16.57
N ALA A 396 -13.89 38.51 17.17
CA ALA A 396 -13.98 37.05 17.28
C ALA A 396 -14.55 36.39 16.00
N ALA A 397 -15.32 37.13 15.19
CA ALA A 397 -15.86 36.72 13.90
C ALA A 397 -14.91 37.06 12.73
N ALA A 398 -13.98 38.00 12.93
CA ALA A 398 -12.85 38.29 12.04
C ALA A 398 -11.74 37.22 12.09
N ARG A 399 -12.12 35.93 12.19
CA ARG A 399 -11.25 34.78 11.85
C ARG A 399 -11.05 34.74 10.33
N ALA A 400 -10.56 35.82 9.72
CA ALA A 400 -9.97 35.71 8.41
C ALA A 400 -8.62 35.02 8.60
N ALA A 401 -8.44 33.85 7.98
CA ALA A 401 -7.10 33.40 7.69
C ALA A 401 -6.48 34.45 6.76
N THR A 402 -5.25 34.88 7.06
CA THR A 402 -4.51 35.86 6.23
C THR A 402 -4.38 35.42 4.75
N PRO A 403 -4.55 34.13 4.39
CA PRO A 403 -4.82 33.71 3.01
C PRO A 403 -6.31 33.37 2.76
N PRO A 404 -6.99 33.99 1.77
CA PRO A 404 -8.40 33.77 1.42
C PRO A 404 -8.76 32.34 0.98
N ASP A 405 -7.76 31.50 0.72
CA ASP A 405 -7.96 30.17 0.13
C ASP A 405 -8.21 29.05 1.17
N LEU A 406 -7.96 29.29 2.47
CA LEU A 406 -8.31 28.36 3.57
C LEU A 406 -9.82 28.38 3.86
N ALA A 407 -10.43 29.55 3.75
CA ALA A 407 -11.87 29.78 3.85
C ALA A 407 -12.69 28.99 2.81
N ARG A 408 -12.18 28.83 1.58
CA ARG A 408 -12.81 28.02 0.52
C ARG A 408 -12.67 26.51 0.74
N ALA A 409 -11.68 26.09 1.51
CA ALA A 409 -11.40 24.68 1.78
C ALA A 409 -12.18 24.13 2.99
N GLY A 410 -13.08 24.92 3.59
CA GLY A 410 -13.84 24.54 4.79
C GLY A 410 -13.03 24.64 6.08
N TYR A 411 -11.84 25.25 6.03
CA TYR A 411 -11.01 25.49 7.20
C TYR A 411 -11.44 26.80 7.85
N LEU A 412 -12.08 26.69 9.01
CA LEU A 412 -12.46 27.77 9.92
C LEU A 412 -13.12 28.97 9.25
N ARG A 413 -14.44 28.87 9.09
CA ARG A 413 -15.30 30.05 9.18
C ARG A 413 -16.21 29.84 10.38
N GLY A 414 -16.17 30.77 11.33
CA GLY A 414 -17.36 31.09 12.14
C GLY A 414 -18.39 31.80 11.26
N GLY A 415 -18.62 31.27 10.05
CA GLY A 415 -19.46 31.81 9.01
C GLY A 415 -20.46 30.73 8.61
N LEU A 416 -21.73 31.06 8.72
CA LEU A 416 -22.82 30.13 8.47
C LEU A 416 -23.12 30.09 6.98
N TYR A 417 -23.00 28.92 6.36
CA TYR A 417 -23.38 28.73 4.96
C TYR A 417 -24.88 28.46 4.85
N LEU A 418 -25.60 29.33 4.14
CA LEU A 418 -27.03 29.16 3.89
C LEU A 418 -27.23 28.74 2.45
N ARG A 419 -27.90 27.60 2.25
CA ARG A 419 -28.26 27.10 0.92
C ARG A 419 -29.72 27.40 0.65
N ILE A 420 -29.95 28.26 -0.33
CA ILE A 420 -31.26 28.63 -0.84
C ILE A 420 -31.53 27.75 -2.08
N PRO A 421 -32.56 26.90 -2.07
CA PRO A 421 -32.90 26.08 -3.23
C PRO A 421 -33.39 26.97 -4.38
N GLU A 422 -33.33 26.43 -5.61
CA GLU A 422 -34.02 27.06 -6.74
C GLU A 422 -35.50 27.21 -6.40
N GLN A 423 -35.99 28.45 -6.36
CA GLN A 423 -37.38 28.72 -6.00
C GLN A 423 -37.89 30.05 -6.53
N ARG A 424 -39.20 30.11 -6.74
CA ARG A 424 -39.86 31.35 -7.16
C ARG A 424 -40.19 32.15 -5.92
N ILE A 425 -39.62 33.35 -5.81
CA ILE A 425 -39.92 34.28 -4.74
C ILE A 425 -41.02 35.22 -5.24
N THR A 426 -42.18 35.16 -4.59
CA THR A 426 -43.32 36.05 -4.83
C THR A 426 -43.58 36.83 -3.55
N GLY A 427 -43.38 38.15 -3.56
CA GLY A 427 -43.37 38.96 -2.33
C GLY A 427 -42.19 38.64 -1.40
N GLU A 428 -42.34 38.96 -0.11
CA GLU A 428 -41.33 38.68 0.93
C GLU A 428 -41.48 37.26 1.49
N ARG A 429 -40.36 36.54 1.62
CA ARG A 429 -40.29 35.23 2.28
C ARG A 429 -39.27 35.24 3.42
N LEU A 430 -39.61 34.58 4.52
CA LEU A 430 -38.79 34.48 5.72
C LEU A 430 -38.47 33.01 6.03
N TYR A 431 -37.28 32.76 6.53
CA TYR A 431 -36.85 31.45 7.02
C TYR A 431 -36.20 31.57 8.39
N TRP A 432 -36.52 30.64 9.28
CA TRP A 432 -35.66 30.32 10.41
C TRP A 432 -34.35 29.75 9.90
N ILE A 433 -33.26 30.14 10.55
CA ILE A 433 -31.93 29.64 10.24
C ILE A 433 -31.56 28.63 11.33
N GLY A 434 -31.35 27.37 10.95
CA GLY A 434 -30.79 26.36 11.84
C GLY A 434 -29.31 26.66 12.12
N ALA A 435 -28.82 26.23 13.28
CA ALA A 435 -27.40 26.35 13.65
C ALA A 435 -26.46 25.65 12.62
N ASP A 436 -27.02 24.82 11.76
CA ASP A 436 -26.37 24.01 10.75
C ASP A 436 -26.52 24.60 9.32
N GLY A 437 -27.09 25.79 9.20
CA GLY A 437 -27.29 26.51 7.95
C GLY A 437 -28.48 26.03 7.12
N SER A 438 -29.29 25.12 7.65
CA SER A 438 -30.57 24.75 7.05
C SER A 438 -31.60 25.88 7.23
N LEU A 439 -32.54 25.95 6.28
CA LEU A 439 -33.61 26.94 6.27
C LEU A 439 -34.94 26.25 6.58
N HIS A 440 -35.69 26.78 7.53
CA HIS A 440 -37.03 26.28 7.87
C HIS A 440 -38.08 27.37 7.67
N GLU A 441 -39.24 27.03 7.12
CA GLU A 441 -40.36 27.97 7.08
C GLU A 441 -40.85 28.30 8.50
N PRO A 442 -41.27 29.55 8.77
CA PRO A 442 -41.66 29.97 10.09
C PRO A 442 -42.98 29.34 10.55
N LEU A 443 -42.89 28.34 11.44
CA LEU A 443 -44.00 27.78 12.23
C LEU A 443 -43.95 28.29 13.69
N PRO A 444 -45.07 28.29 14.44
CA PRO A 444 -45.08 28.65 15.85
C PRO A 444 -44.25 27.65 16.67
N LEU A 445 -43.37 28.13 17.55
CA LEU A 445 -42.61 27.27 18.47
C LEU A 445 -43.58 26.53 19.42
N VAL A 446 -43.41 25.22 19.59
CA VAL A 446 -44.16 24.41 20.56
C VAL A 446 -43.62 24.69 21.96
N ALA A 447 -44.50 24.85 22.96
CA ALA A 447 -44.20 25.33 24.31
C ALA A 447 -42.92 24.72 24.92
N GLY A 448 -41.85 25.52 24.93
CA GLY A 448 -40.55 25.23 25.52
C GLY A 448 -39.61 26.42 25.31
N ALA A 449 -38.88 26.83 26.35
CA ALA A 449 -37.92 27.92 26.25
C ALA A 449 -36.78 27.55 25.28
N LEU A 450 -36.38 28.48 24.40
CA LEU A 450 -35.15 28.34 23.63
C LEU A 450 -33.97 28.23 24.62
N PRO A 451 -33.06 27.24 24.48
CA PRO A 451 -31.78 27.29 25.18
C PRO A 451 -31.08 28.61 24.87
N ALA A 452 -30.31 29.16 25.81
CA ALA A 452 -29.59 30.43 25.69
C ALA A 452 -28.61 30.54 24.49
N ARG A 453 -28.50 29.50 23.66
CA ARG A 453 -27.61 29.33 22.51
C ARG A 453 -28.30 28.85 21.22
N ALA A 454 -29.63 28.80 21.15
CA ALA A 454 -30.31 28.17 20.01
C ALA A 454 -30.66 29.13 18.86
N LEU A 455 -29.99 28.94 17.72
CA LEU A 455 -30.58 29.12 16.39
C LEU A 455 -31.47 27.88 16.11
N ALA A 456 -32.71 27.92 16.63
CA ALA A 456 -33.75 26.88 16.59
C ALA A 456 -33.28 25.44 16.97
N SER A 457 -33.38 25.06 18.24
CA SER A 457 -32.84 23.79 18.78
C SER A 457 -33.73 22.54 18.64
N ASN A 458 -34.60 22.44 17.64
CA ASN A 458 -35.15 21.16 17.17
C ASN A 458 -36.03 21.36 15.92
N PRO A 459 -35.81 20.66 14.80
CA PRO A 459 -36.63 20.82 13.61
C PRO A 459 -37.98 20.09 13.77
N ALA A 460 -39.08 20.84 13.70
CA ALA A 460 -40.37 20.34 13.25
C ALA A 460 -40.56 20.78 11.79
N GLY A 461 -40.10 19.96 10.83
CA GLY A 461 -40.31 20.20 9.41
C GLY A 461 -39.26 19.54 8.49
N PRO A 462 -39.56 19.37 7.19
CA PRO A 462 -38.63 18.79 6.22
C PRO A 462 -37.32 19.58 6.13
N VAL A 463 -36.18 18.89 6.27
CA VAL A 463 -34.82 19.47 6.29
C VAL A 463 -34.22 19.44 4.89
N TRP A 464 -33.53 20.52 4.50
CA TRP A 464 -32.80 20.56 3.24
C TRP A 464 -31.38 21.15 3.41
N PRO A 465 -30.32 20.47 2.90
CA PRO A 465 -30.27 19.06 2.49
C PRO A 465 -30.29 18.09 3.68
N GLU A 466 -30.66 16.83 3.39
CA GLU A 466 -30.67 15.68 4.29
C GLU A 466 -29.28 15.44 4.92
N ALA A 467 -29.22 15.29 6.25
CA ALA A 467 -27.96 15.00 6.95
C ALA A 467 -27.64 13.49 6.90
N ALA A 468 -26.47 13.12 6.40
CA ALA A 468 -25.98 11.74 6.46
C ALA A 468 -25.63 11.34 7.92
N GLY A 469 -26.12 10.15 8.31
CA GLY A 469 -26.19 9.62 9.68
C GLY A 469 -24.94 9.74 10.57
N SER A 470 -25.19 9.77 11.87
CA SER A 470 -24.29 10.09 12.98
C SER A 470 -23.73 8.87 13.73
N ALA A 471 -23.54 7.72 13.06
CA ALA A 471 -22.95 6.56 13.73
C ALA A 471 -21.44 6.76 13.94
N GLU A 472 -20.97 6.52 15.17
CA GLU A 472 -19.55 6.37 15.51
C GLU A 472 -18.94 5.28 14.60
N ARG A 473 -17.79 5.57 13.99
CA ARG A 473 -17.06 4.59 13.18
C ARG A 473 -16.13 3.80 14.08
N ALA A 474 -15.81 2.56 13.67
CA ALA A 474 -14.92 1.71 14.45
C ALA A 474 -13.66 2.47 14.89
N PRO A 475 -13.27 2.38 16.18
CA PRO A 475 -12.04 3.02 16.66
C PRO A 475 -10.86 2.55 15.80
N PHE A 476 -9.85 3.39 15.64
CA PHE A 476 -8.62 2.94 15.00
C PHE A 476 -8.03 1.81 15.86
N ALA A 477 -8.12 0.58 15.33
CA ALA A 477 -7.86 -0.71 15.99
C ALA A 477 -6.53 -0.70 16.75
N PRO A 478 -6.37 -1.49 17.83
CA PRO A 478 -5.50 -1.14 18.95
C PRO A 478 -4.11 -0.73 18.48
N ALA A 479 -3.88 0.58 18.46
CA ALA A 479 -2.79 1.19 17.71
C ALA A 479 -1.70 1.63 18.67
N LEU A 480 -0.77 0.73 18.96
CA LEU A 480 0.54 1.13 19.45
C LEU A 480 1.29 1.85 18.34
N ALA A 481 1.98 2.94 18.65
CA ALA A 481 2.86 3.59 17.69
C ALA A 481 3.98 2.63 17.30
N ALA A 482 4.34 2.61 16.02
CA ALA A 482 5.51 1.90 15.57
C ALA A 482 6.74 2.46 16.31
N PRO A 483 7.61 1.63 16.92
CA PRO A 483 8.80 2.10 17.62
C PRO A 483 9.67 3.08 16.83
N GLY A 484 9.60 3.11 15.50
CA GLY A 484 10.21 4.17 14.65
C GLY A 484 9.26 5.20 14.06
N ALA A 485 8.04 4.83 13.67
CA ALA A 485 7.17 5.73 12.91
C ALA A 485 6.35 6.61 13.86
N ALA A 486 6.98 7.70 14.27
CA ALA A 486 6.36 8.70 15.13
C ALA A 486 5.31 9.53 14.38
N PRO A 487 4.32 10.07 15.11
CA PRO A 487 3.34 10.95 14.51
C PRO A 487 4.00 12.20 13.93
N ALA A 488 3.55 12.62 12.75
CA ALA A 488 4.05 13.82 12.09
C ALA A 488 2.90 14.76 11.75
N VAL A 489 3.02 16.04 12.13
CA VAL A 489 2.06 17.06 11.74
C VAL A 489 2.34 17.44 10.28
N LEU A 490 1.51 16.93 9.37
CA LEU A 490 1.66 17.17 7.93
C LEU A 490 1.10 18.53 7.51
N HIS A 491 0.05 19.00 8.20
CA HIS A 491 -0.62 20.25 7.86
C HIS A 491 -1.29 20.91 9.08
N GLY A 492 -1.40 22.24 9.06
CA GLY A 492 -2.09 23.02 10.09
C GLY A 492 -1.39 22.99 11.45
N GLY A 493 -2.16 23.14 12.53
CA GLY A 493 -1.63 23.04 13.90
C GLY A 493 -0.85 24.26 14.38
N ASN A 494 -0.97 25.41 13.70
CA ASN A 494 -0.38 26.65 14.20
C ASN A 494 -0.98 27.01 15.57
N VAL A 495 -0.13 27.44 16.50
CA VAL A 495 -0.52 27.82 17.85
C VAL A 495 -0.74 29.33 17.93
N LEU A 496 -1.91 29.73 18.37
CA LEU A 496 -2.31 31.12 18.57
C LEU A 496 -2.51 31.41 20.06
N ARG A 497 -2.29 32.66 20.46
CA ARG A 497 -2.68 33.16 21.79
C ARG A 497 -4.12 33.66 21.74
N ALA A 498 -4.96 33.26 22.70
CA ALA A 498 -6.35 33.74 22.74
C ALA A 498 -6.47 35.28 22.84
N SER A 499 -5.53 35.95 23.53
CA SER A 499 -5.47 37.41 23.56
C SER A 499 -4.96 37.97 22.24
N GLY A 500 -5.86 38.41 21.37
CA GLY A 500 -5.54 39.07 20.10
C GLY A 500 -5.21 38.15 18.92
N LEU A 501 -5.32 36.83 19.08
CA LEU A 501 -5.14 35.83 18.00
C LEU A 501 -3.81 35.94 17.24
N LEU A 502 -2.79 36.46 17.92
CA LEU A 502 -1.44 36.53 17.39
C LEU A 502 -0.77 35.15 17.48
N PRO A 503 0.17 34.83 16.56
CA PRO A 503 1.02 33.66 16.70
C PRO A 503 1.62 33.56 18.11
N ALA A 504 1.73 32.32 18.60
CA ALA A 504 2.44 32.03 19.83
C ALA A 504 3.87 32.59 19.77
N THR A 505 4.36 33.08 20.91
CA THR A 505 5.74 33.57 20.98
C THR A 505 6.70 32.40 20.87
N PRO A 506 7.93 32.58 20.35
CA PRO A 506 8.93 31.50 20.29
C PRO A 506 9.21 30.80 21.63
N ALA A 507 8.93 31.45 22.77
CA ALA A 507 9.07 30.88 24.11
C ALA A 507 7.87 30.02 24.56
N THR A 508 6.76 30.02 23.83
CA THR A 508 5.58 29.21 24.15
C THR A 508 5.92 27.74 23.93
N ARG A 509 5.88 26.94 24.99
CA ARG A 509 6.06 25.49 24.91
C ARG A 509 4.71 24.84 24.64
N CYS A 510 4.70 23.92 23.70
CA CYS A 510 3.50 23.28 23.20
C CYS A 510 3.75 21.78 23.11
N ALA A 511 2.73 20.98 23.36
CA ALA A 511 2.81 19.56 23.06
C ALA A 511 1.49 18.95 22.59
N LEU A 512 1.59 17.88 21.80
CA LEU A 512 0.48 17.00 21.44
C LEU A 512 0.78 15.61 22.02
N VAL A 513 0.00 15.20 23.02
CA VAL A 513 0.17 13.93 23.74
C VAL A 513 -0.77 12.88 23.14
N LEU A 514 -0.24 11.68 22.89
CA LEU A 514 -0.97 10.53 22.36
C LEU A 514 -1.02 9.42 23.42
N ALA A 515 -2.20 8.83 23.62
CA ALA A 515 -2.46 7.78 24.60
C ALA A 515 -3.34 6.68 24.02
N LEU A 516 -3.20 5.46 24.53
CA LEU A 516 -4.24 4.44 24.38
C LEU A 516 -5.36 4.73 25.37
N SER A 517 -6.61 4.74 24.92
CA SER A 517 -7.79 4.88 25.77
C SER A 517 -8.67 3.65 25.71
N PHE A 518 -9.22 3.22 26.85
CA PHE A 518 -10.09 2.06 26.97
C PHE A 518 -10.96 2.16 28.24
N PHE A 519 -12.02 1.36 28.32
CA PHE A 519 -12.91 1.30 29.48
C PHE A 519 -12.69 0.02 30.27
N ALA A 520 -12.44 0.17 31.58
CA ALA A 520 -12.29 -0.93 32.53
C ALA A 520 -13.01 -0.57 33.85
N GLY A 521 -14.33 -0.36 33.79
CA GLY A 521 -15.14 0.14 34.90
C GLY A 521 -15.09 1.67 35.08
N GLN A 522 -13.99 2.30 34.68
CA GLN A 522 -13.82 3.73 34.45
C GLN A 522 -12.99 3.94 33.17
N ARG A 523 -12.99 5.16 32.63
CA ARG A 523 -12.16 5.48 31.45
C ARG A 523 -10.69 5.54 31.88
N HIS A 524 -9.82 4.83 31.17
CA HIS A 524 -8.38 4.88 31.38
C HIS A 524 -7.70 5.50 30.16
N PHE A 525 -6.65 6.29 30.42
CA PHE A 525 -5.72 6.79 29.41
C PHE A 525 -4.32 6.29 29.78
N ALA A 526 -3.67 5.59 28.87
CA ALA A 526 -2.30 5.13 28.99
C ALA A 526 -1.43 5.96 28.03
N PRO A 527 -0.77 7.03 28.51
CA PRO A 527 0.07 7.90 27.68
C PRO A 527 1.21 7.10 27.05
N MET A 528 1.53 7.38 25.79
CA MET A 528 2.50 6.62 25.02
C MET A 528 3.56 7.53 24.39
N LEU A 529 3.13 8.57 23.68
CA LEU A 529 4.00 9.50 22.97
C LEU A 529 3.61 10.95 23.26
N ARG A 530 4.57 11.85 23.11
CA ARG A 530 4.36 13.31 23.16
C ARG A 530 5.18 14.00 22.08
N LEU A 531 4.54 14.81 21.23
CA LEU A 531 5.19 15.72 20.30
C LEU A 531 5.36 17.09 20.97
N ASP A 532 6.59 17.53 21.22
CA ASP A 532 6.97 18.77 21.88
C ASP A 532 7.52 19.80 20.88
N TRP A 533 7.08 21.05 20.92
CA TRP A 533 7.69 22.13 20.12
C TRP A 533 7.64 23.47 20.85
N THR A 534 8.39 24.43 20.32
CA THR A 534 8.39 25.82 20.80
C THR A 534 7.95 26.77 19.70
N GLY A 535 7.11 27.74 20.05
CA GLY A 535 6.62 28.74 19.10
C GLY A 535 5.35 28.31 18.37
N PRO A 536 5.01 29.01 17.27
CA PRO A 536 3.71 28.89 16.64
C PRO A 536 3.59 27.71 15.67
N ASP A 537 4.68 27.19 15.11
CA ASP A 537 4.63 26.16 14.05
C ASP A 537 5.00 24.78 14.62
N PRO A 538 4.12 23.77 14.55
CA PRO A 538 4.38 22.41 15.03
C PRO A 538 5.24 21.58 14.08
N ARG A 539 5.64 22.09 12.91
CA ARG A 539 6.52 21.36 11.97
C ARG A 539 7.92 21.08 12.52
N SER A 540 8.33 21.84 13.53
CA SER A 540 9.59 21.60 14.26
C SER A 540 9.39 20.72 15.50
N ALA A 541 8.26 19.99 15.61
CA ALA A 541 7.98 19.20 16.81
C ALA A 541 8.90 17.99 16.94
N GLU A 542 9.29 17.72 18.19
CA GLU A 542 10.09 16.59 18.61
C GLU A 542 9.28 15.57 19.40
N TRP A 543 9.30 14.29 19.06
CA TRP A 543 8.52 13.27 19.78
C TRP A 543 9.36 12.63 20.89
N SER A 544 8.74 12.36 22.03
CA SER A 544 9.31 11.54 23.10
C SER A 544 8.33 10.45 23.51
N ALA A 545 8.84 9.24 23.79
CA ALA A 545 8.06 8.22 24.47
C ALA A 545 7.91 8.59 25.94
N ILE A 546 6.73 8.40 26.50
CA ILE A 546 6.39 8.83 27.87
C ILE A 546 5.90 7.66 28.72
N GLY A 547 6.19 7.73 30.02
CA GLY A 547 5.74 6.79 31.03
C GLY A 547 4.25 6.92 31.34
N ALA A 548 3.75 6.02 32.20
CA ALA A 548 2.40 6.11 32.75
C ALA A 548 2.18 7.36 33.62
N ASP A 549 3.24 8.10 33.93
CA ASP A 549 3.27 9.36 34.66
C ASP A 549 3.33 10.60 33.73
N GLY A 550 3.45 10.41 32.41
CA GLY A 550 3.58 11.49 31.43
C GLY A 550 4.99 12.08 31.30
N VAL A 551 5.99 11.46 31.94
CA VAL A 551 7.40 11.88 31.89
C VAL A 551 8.13 11.17 30.74
N PRO A 552 8.99 11.87 29.97
CA PRO A 552 9.83 11.23 28.94
C PRO A 552 10.67 10.08 29.47
N LEU A 553 10.68 8.98 28.73
CA LEU A 553 11.46 7.78 29.04
C LEU A 553 12.81 7.79 28.32
N ALA A 554 13.84 7.27 28.99
CA ALA A 554 15.12 6.95 28.35
C ALA A 554 15.05 5.62 27.59
N ALA A 555 15.92 5.43 26.59
CA ALA A 555 15.94 4.24 25.72
C ALA A 555 15.86 2.88 26.44
N PRO A 556 16.57 2.63 27.57
CA PRO A 556 16.50 1.34 28.27
C PRO A 556 15.13 1.01 28.89
N ALA A 557 14.30 2.02 29.15
CA ALA A 557 12.96 1.84 29.73
C ALA A 557 11.88 1.59 28.67
N LEU A 558 12.20 1.78 27.38
CA LEU A 558 11.24 1.65 26.28
C LEU A 558 10.71 0.22 26.10
N PRO A 559 11.53 -0.85 26.11
CA PRO A 559 11.02 -2.21 25.92
C PRO A 559 9.99 -2.60 27.00
N ALA A 560 10.29 -2.30 28.26
CA ALA A 560 9.37 -2.55 29.37
C ALA A 560 8.05 -1.76 29.22
N ARG A 561 8.13 -0.51 28.75
CA ARG A 561 6.94 0.30 28.49
C ARG A 561 6.10 -0.23 27.33
N PHE A 562 6.73 -0.58 26.20
CA PHE A 562 6.04 -1.16 25.06
C PHE A 562 5.43 -2.52 25.39
N GLY A 563 6.10 -3.35 26.20
CA GLY A 563 5.54 -4.61 26.72
C GLY A 563 4.29 -4.40 27.58
N GLN A 564 4.27 -3.38 28.46
CA GLN A 564 3.07 -3.03 29.23
C GLN A 564 1.90 -2.62 28.32
N LEU A 565 2.17 -1.78 27.32
CA LEU A 565 1.14 -1.35 26.37
C LEU A 565 0.69 -2.51 25.47
N GLY A 566 1.61 -3.42 25.09
CA GLY A 566 1.34 -4.65 24.36
C GLY A 566 0.45 -5.61 25.14
N ALA A 567 0.61 -5.70 26.46
CA ALA A 567 -0.27 -6.47 27.32
C ALA A 567 -1.70 -5.89 27.38
N ILE A 568 -1.85 -4.56 27.40
CA ILE A 568 -3.16 -3.90 27.28
C ILE A 568 -3.81 -4.25 25.94
N MET A 569 -3.03 -4.26 24.86
CA MET A 569 -3.51 -4.67 23.54
C MET A 569 -3.93 -6.14 23.48
N ALA A 570 -3.12 -7.04 24.04
CA ALA A 570 -3.38 -8.47 24.05
C ALA A 570 -4.63 -8.83 24.88
N ALA A 571 -4.95 -8.04 25.91
CA ALA A 571 -6.19 -8.17 26.67
C ALA A 571 -7.45 -7.86 25.84
N GLY A 572 -7.31 -7.17 24.70
CA GLY A 572 -8.37 -6.91 23.73
C GLY A 572 -9.63 -6.20 24.27
N PRO A 573 -9.53 -5.04 24.95
CA PRO A 573 -10.73 -4.27 25.32
C PRO A 573 -11.52 -3.87 24.07
N SER A 574 -12.85 -3.99 24.12
CA SER A 574 -13.73 -3.73 22.97
C SER A 574 -13.76 -2.27 22.50
N ASP A 575 -13.30 -1.33 23.34
CA ASP A 575 -13.32 0.11 23.07
C ASP A 575 -11.92 0.74 23.08
N LEU A 576 -10.88 -0.09 22.94
CA LEU A 576 -9.48 0.36 22.88
C LEU A 576 -9.25 1.24 21.63
N ALA A 577 -8.73 2.45 21.84
CA ALA A 577 -8.52 3.41 20.76
C ALA A 577 -7.31 4.33 20.99
N LEU A 578 -6.86 4.97 19.92
CA LEU A 578 -5.89 6.06 19.98
C LEU A 578 -6.59 7.37 20.40
N SER A 579 -6.07 8.07 21.40
CA SER A 579 -6.54 9.38 21.84
C SER A 579 -5.43 10.43 21.85
N LEU A 580 -5.77 11.69 21.59
CA LEU A 580 -4.86 12.82 21.53
C LEU A 580 -5.34 13.99 22.39
N ARG A 581 -4.38 14.77 22.89
CA ARG A 581 -4.60 16.00 23.65
C ARG A 581 -3.53 17.04 23.35
N PHE A 582 -3.93 18.30 23.16
CA PHE A 582 -3.02 19.44 23.09
C PHE A 582 -2.74 20.02 24.49
N GLU A 583 -1.47 20.31 24.77
CA GLU A 583 -0.94 20.88 26.01
C GLU A 583 -0.10 22.15 25.71
N SER A 584 -0.11 23.12 26.62
CA SER A 584 0.64 24.36 26.47
C SER A 584 1.14 24.93 27.80
N SER A 585 2.24 25.69 27.74
CA SER A 585 2.72 26.52 28.85
C SER A 585 1.89 27.80 29.05
N VAL A 586 1.04 28.17 28.08
CA VAL A 586 0.25 29.40 28.09
C VAL A 586 -1.25 29.08 28.18
N ASN A 587 -1.97 29.87 28.97
CA ASN A 587 -3.42 29.73 29.11
C ASN A 587 -4.17 30.17 27.86
N SER A 588 -5.21 29.43 27.50
CA SER A 588 -6.02 29.66 26.32
C SER A 588 -5.19 29.68 25.02
N ALA A 589 -4.12 28.88 24.95
CA ALA A 589 -3.42 28.64 23.70
C ALA A 589 -4.35 27.82 22.78
N ILE A 590 -4.45 28.23 21.52
CA ILE A 590 -5.34 27.61 20.53
C ILE A 590 -4.46 26.89 19.51
N LEU A 591 -4.54 25.57 19.48
CA LEU A 591 -4.04 24.77 18.36
C LEU A 591 -5.09 24.82 17.24
N THR A 592 -4.74 25.44 16.13
CA THR A 592 -5.61 25.42 14.93
C THR A 592 -5.77 23.99 14.40
N PRO A 593 -6.85 23.67 13.66
CA PRO A 593 -7.04 22.35 13.08
C PRO A 593 -5.80 21.87 12.32
N ALA A 594 -5.48 20.59 12.46
CA ALA A 594 -4.25 20.00 11.92
C ALA A 594 -4.51 18.63 11.28
N GLU A 595 -3.65 18.22 10.34
CA GLU A 595 -3.61 16.85 9.84
C GLU A 595 -2.33 16.20 10.37
N VAL A 596 -2.48 15.10 11.09
CA VAL A 596 -1.38 14.40 11.76
C VAL A 596 -1.33 12.98 11.23
N ALA A 597 -0.26 12.61 10.55
CA ALA A 597 -0.03 11.22 10.19
C ALA A 597 0.39 10.44 11.43
N PHE A 598 -0.15 9.24 11.58
CA PHE A 598 0.22 8.30 12.62
C PHE A 598 0.36 6.92 12.00
N THR A 599 1.46 6.23 12.29
CA THR A 599 1.69 4.85 11.84
C THR A 599 1.80 3.93 13.04
N GLY A 600 0.93 2.92 13.07
CA GLY A 600 0.91 1.90 14.11
C GLY A 600 2.02 0.86 13.92
N PHE A 601 2.35 0.12 14.97
CA PHE A 601 3.36 -0.94 14.96
C PHE A 601 3.05 -2.08 13.98
N ASN A 602 1.79 -2.27 13.59
CA ASN A 602 1.39 -3.21 12.54
C ASN A 602 1.58 -2.64 11.11
N GLY A 603 2.22 -1.47 10.97
CA GLY A 603 2.40 -0.77 9.70
C GLY A 603 1.14 -0.08 9.17
N SER A 604 0.00 -0.14 9.87
CA SER A 604 -1.20 0.60 9.47
C SER A 604 -1.01 2.10 9.75
N ALA A 605 -1.24 2.93 8.74
CA ALA A 605 -1.15 4.38 8.86
C ALA A 605 -2.52 5.02 8.75
N VAL A 606 -2.72 6.11 9.49
CA VAL A 606 -3.95 6.91 9.47
C VAL A 606 -3.60 8.40 9.41
N LEU A 607 -4.33 9.13 8.58
CA LEU A 607 -4.27 10.59 8.57
C LEU A 607 -5.29 11.15 9.56
N ILE A 608 -4.85 11.50 10.76
CA ILE A 608 -5.68 12.04 11.83
C ILE A 608 -6.09 13.47 11.49
N HIS A 609 -7.40 13.71 11.45
CA HIS A 609 -7.99 15.01 11.28
C HIS A 609 -8.27 15.65 12.64
N LEU A 610 -7.31 16.40 13.17
CA LEU A 610 -7.46 17.11 14.45
C LEU A 610 -8.35 18.34 14.34
N PRO A 611 -9.24 18.58 15.32
CA PRO A 611 -10.06 19.79 15.41
C PRO A 611 -9.24 20.97 15.96
N GLU A 612 -9.89 22.13 16.10
CA GLU A 612 -9.35 23.22 16.93
C GLU A 612 -9.34 22.73 18.41
N LEU A 613 -8.18 22.84 19.07
CA LEU A 613 -8.02 22.44 20.46
C LEU A 613 -7.56 23.63 21.29
N ILE A 614 -8.23 23.88 22.42
CA ILE A 614 -7.98 25.05 23.27
C ILE A 614 -7.43 24.59 24.62
N ALA A 615 -6.19 24.98 24.92
CA ALA A 615 -5.55 24.66 26.19
C ALA A 615 -6.01 25.64 27.29
N SER A 616 -7.08 25.33 28.01
CA SER A 616 -7.71 26.28 28.96
C SER A 616 -8.22 25.69 30.28
N GLU A 617 -8.27 24.36 30.40
CA GLU A 617 -8.84 23.70 31.59
C GLU A 617 -7.77 23.38 32.65
N THR A 618 -8.19 23.41 33.91
CA THR A 618 -7.37 23.06 35.09
C THR A 618 -7.92 21.89 35.92
N ALA A 619 -9.19 21.48 35.69
CA ALA A 619 -9.82 20.36 36.39
C ALA A 619 -10.05 19.22 35.38
N GLU A 620 -9.28 18.15 35.54
CA GLU A 620 -9.32 16.99 34.67
C GLU A 620 -10.43 16.04 35.11
N THR A 621 -11.56 16.09 34.42
CA THR A 621 -12.62 15.09 34.54
C THR A 621 -13.00 14.66 33.14
N ALA A 622 -12.96 13.36 32.86
CA ALA A 622 -13.59 12.82 31.66
C ALA A 622 -15.07 13.25 31.60
N PRO A 623 -15.74 13.25 30.42
CA PRO A 623 -17.16 13.60 30.32
C PRO A 623 -18.08 12.76 31.24
N ASP A 624 -17.60 11.59 31.67
CA ASP A 624 -18.24 10.68 32.63
C ASP A 624 -17.79 10.87 34.11
N GLY A 625 -16.87 11.81 34.36
CA GLY A 625 -16.36 12.17 35.69
C GLY A 625 -15.26 11.27 36.27
N SER A 626 -14.72 10.29 35.52
CA SER A 626 -14.02 9.15 36.13
C SER A 626 -12.49 9.04 35.95
N ALA A 627 -11.83 9.82 35.08
CA ALA A 627 -10.44 9.54 34.67
C ALA A 627 -9.42 10.67 34.90
N PHE A 628 -8.20 10.31 35.35
CA PHE A 628 -7.01 11.16 35.45
C PHE A 628 -6.04 10.85 34.30
N TRP A 629 -5.58 11.87 33.57
CA TRP A 629 -4.61 11.77 32.47
C TRP A 629 -3.29 12.48 32.87
N PRO A 630 -2.23 11.70 33.20
CA PRO A 630 -0.95 12.22 33.68
C PRO A 630 -0.34 13.34 32.83
N ARG A 631 0.34 14.31 33.47
CA ARG A 631 0.89 15.52 32.82
C ARG A 631 2.41 15.52 32.85
N GLY A 632 3.03 16.07 31.81
CA GLY A 632 4.45 16.40 31.82
C GLY A 632 4.77 17.57 32.77
N PRO A 633 6.00 17.66 33.32
CA PRO A 633 6.36 18.63 34.36
C PRO A 633 6.38 20.11 33.92
N ALA A 634 6.23 20.42 32.63
CA ALA A 634 6.45 21.76 32.07
C ALA A 634 5.22 22.39 31.37
N LEU A 635 4.09 21.68 31.26
CA LEU A 635 2.89 22.15 30.55
C LEU A 635 1.69 22.14 31.50
N ALA A 636 1.24 23.32 31.90
CA ALA A 636 0.24 23.49 32.96
C ALA A 636 -1.20 23.59 32.45
N ARG A 637 -1.41 23.59 31.12
CA ARG A 637 -2.70 23.81 30.47
C ARG A 637 -2.92 22.73 29.41
N HIS A 638 -4.16 22.26 29.30
CA HIS A 638 -4.52 21.23 28.34
C HIS A 638 -5.90 21.49 27.72
N SER A 639 -6.11 20.84 26.58
CA SER A 639 -7.40 20.77 25.89
C SER A 639 -8.19 19.54 26.31
N VAL A 640 -9.43 19.43 25.83
CA VAL A 640 -10.21 18.18 25.87
C VAL A 640 -9.51 17.08 25.08
N ALA A 641 -9.67 15.83 25.52
CA ALA A 641 -9.16 14.67 24.80
C ALA A 641 -10.05 14.32 23.60
N VAL A 642 -9.42 13.96 22.49
CA VAL A 642 -10.11 13.44 21.30
C VAL A 642 -9.69 12.02 20.99
N GLN A 643 -10.62 11.18 20.52
CA GLN A 643 -10.40 9.80 20.11
C GLN A 643 -10.42 9.68 18.59
N VAL A 644 -9.57 8.82 18.04
CA VAL A 644 -9.37 8.61 16.60
C VAL A 644 -10.10 7.36 16.13
N GLY A 645 -10.84 7.50 15.05
CA GLY A 645 -11.50 6.39 14.36
C GLY A 645 -10.68 5.93 13.17
N ALA A 646 -11.01 4.75 12.65
CA ALA A 646 -10.24 4.10 11.61
C ALA A 646 -10.13 4.88 10.28
N ASP A 647 -11.00 5.86 10.06
CA ASP A 647 -11.00 6.74 8.89
C ASP A 647 -10.29 8.09 9.12
N GLY A 648 -9.60 8.24 10.26
CA GLY A 648 -8.89 9.45 10.64
C GLY A 648 -9.78 10.56 11.22
N SER A 649 -11.10 10.35 11.31
CA SER A 649 -12.00 11.25 12.03
C SER A 649 -11.64 11.32 13.52
N THR A 650 -12.02 12.42 14.17
CA THR A 650 -11.85 12.62 15.61
C THR A 650 -13.18 12.91 16.31
N TRP A 651 -13.37 12.31 17.47
CA TRP A 651 -14.52 12.47 18.36
C TRP A 651 -14.07 12.91 19.75
N LEU A 652 -14.95 13.53 20.53
CA LEU A 652 -14.66 13.82 21.93
C LEU A 652 -14.52 12.49 22.68
N ALA A 653 -13.38 12.26 23.34
CA ALA A 653 -13.03 10.96 23.91
C ALA A 653 -14.11 10.46 24.89
N GLY A 654 -14.52 9.19 24.73
CA GLY A 654 -15.58 8.58 25.54
C GLY A 654 -17.01 8.99 25.17
N THR A 655 -17.22 9.71 24.07
CA THR A 655 -18.55 10.10 23.58
C THR A 655 -18.68 9.89 22.07
N THR A 656 -19.92 9.84 21.57
CA THR A 656 -20.20 9.79 20.13
C THR A 656 -20.17 11.17 19.46
N THR A 657 -19.71 12.22 20.16
CA THR A 657 -19.75 13.60 19.68
C THR A 657 -18.63 13.83 18.65
N PRO A 658 -18.95 14.04 17.36
CA PRO A 658 -17.93 14.26 16.34
C PRO A 658 -17.26 15.63 16.53
N MET A 659 -15.93 15.64 16.59
CA MET A 659 -15.14 16.88 16.70
C MET A 659 -14.64 17.32 15.32
N ARG A 660 -14.15 16.38 14.50
CA ARG A 660 -13.82 16.62 13.09
C ARG A 660 -13.95 15.33 12.29
N ARG A 661 -14.75 15.35 11.22
CA ARG A 661 -14.84 14.22 10.29
C ARG A 661 -13.58 14.15 9.43
N GLY A 662 -13.07 12.93 9.25
CA GLY A 662 -12.01 12.60 8.33
C GLY A 662 -12.50 12.79 6.90
N LEU A 663 -11.60 13.23 6.04
CA LEU A 663 -11.87 13.35 4.61
C LEU A 663 -11.30 12.16 3.82
N GLY A 664 -10.88 11.12 4.54
CA GLY A 664 -10.10 10.00 4.01
C GLY A 664 -8.66 10.40 3.67
N ASP A 665 -7.86 9.37 3.40
CA ASP A 665 -6.40 9.49 3.23
C ASP A 665 -5.99 10.12 1.87
N ALA A 666 -6.96 10.35 0.96
CA ALA A 666 -6.71 10.78 -0.41
C ALA A 666 -7.69 11.86 -0.94
N ALA A 667 -8.23 12.74 -0.09
CA ALA A 667 -9.20 13.75 -0.54
C ALA A 667 -8.55 14.92 -1.32
N PRO A 668 -9.09 15.33 -2.48
CA PRO A 668 -8.53 16.42 -3.28
C PRO A 668 -9.01 17.80 -2.86
N LEU A 669 -8.19 18.78 -3.21
CA LEU A 669 -8.45 20.20 -3.08
C LEU A 669 -8.87 20.79 -4.44
N PRO A 670 -9.80 21.77 -4.45
CA PRO A 670 -10.12 22.52 -5.66
C PRO A 670 -9.04 23.58 -5.91
N GLY A 671 -7.93 23.16 -6.53
CA GLY A 671 -6.90 24.04 -7.08
C GLY A 671 -5.65 24.25 -6.22
N PRO A 672 -4.53 24.65 -6.84
CA PRO A 672 -3.27 24.88 -6.15
C PRO A 672 -3.33 26.25 -5.46
N LEU A 673 -2.88 26.30 -4.20
CA LEU A 673 -1.99 27.35 -3.63
C LEU A 673 -2.12 27.45 -2.11
N THR A 674 -0.94 27.40 -1.47
CA THR A 674 -0.58 27.68 -0.06
C THR A 674 -0.78 26.56 0.97
N MET A 675 0.25 25.70 1.04
CA MET A 675 0.59 24.68 2.05
C MET A 675 -0.47 23.59 2.23
N ARG A 676 -0.55 22.65 1.29
CA ARG A 676 -1.78 21.89 1.01
C ARG A 676 -1.45 20.51 0.46
N ARG A 677 -2.32 19.53 0.75
CA ARG A 677 -2.33 18.18 0.14
C ARG A 677 -1.90 18.24 -1.33
N ARG A 678 -0.94 17.39 -1.72
CA ARG A 678 -0.34 17.46 -3.05
C ARG A 678 -1.27 16.92 -4.13
N GLU A 679 -1.19 17.47 -5.33
CA GLU A 679 -1.77 16.87 -6.52
C GLU A 679 -0.69 16.04 -7.24
N ALA A 680 -1.01 14.79 -7.58
CA ALA A 680 -0.15 13.97 -8.41
C ALA A 680 -0.08 14.59 -9.81
N GLY A 681 1.12 14.83 -10.31
CA GLY A 681 1.37 15.44 -11.60
C GLY A 681 2.36 14.64 -12.42
N TRP A 682 2.30 14.79 -13.73
CA TRP A 682 3.34 14.28 -14.62
C TRP A 682 4.39 15.35 -14.90
N ARG A 683 5.66 14.96 -14.84
CA ARG A 683 6.84 15.71 -15.33
C ARG A 683 7.88 14.68 -15.76
N ARG A 684 8.62 14.95 -16.83
CA ARG A 684 9.75 14.09 -17.23
C ARG A 684 10.98 14.45 -16.40
N LEU A 685 11.51 13.47 -15.69
CA LEU A 685 12.55 13.64 -14.65
C LEU A 685 13.87 12.96 -15.03
N CYS A 686 13.92 12.21 -16.14
CA CYS A 686 15.13 11.52 -16.58
C CYS A 686 16.34 12.41 -16.85
N ALA A 687 16.14 13.71 -17.08
CA ALA A 687 17.26 14.64 -17.28
C ALA A 687 18.09 14.85 -16.01
N TRP A 688 17.60 14.49 -14.81
CA TRP A 688 18.31 14.66 -13.53
C TRP A 688 19.71 14.05 -13.48
N GLN A 689 19.95 12.95 -14.19
CA GLN A 689 21.28 12.32 -14.25
C GLN A 689 22.30 13.16 -15.02
N ASN A 690 21.82 14.01 -15.94
CA ASN A 690 22.63 14.74 -16.90
C ASN A 690 22.44 16.26 -16.78
N GLU A 691 21.86 16.74 -15.68
CA GLU A 691 21.75 18.18 -15.43
C GLU A 691 23.15 18.79 -15.35
N SER A 692 23.39 19.79 -16.19
CA SER A 692 24.61 20.59 -16.18
C SER A 692 24.25 22.03 -15.81
N GLY A 693 25.24 22.83 -15.38
CA GLY A 693 25.02 24.20 -14.89
C GLY A 693 24.09 25.11 -15.72
N PRO A 694 24.04 25.03 -17.06
CA PRO A 694 23.07 25.80 -17.88
C PRO A 694 21.73 25.10 -18.16
N ASP A 695 21.63 23.76 -18.03
CA ASP A 695 20.46 22.96 -18.43
C ASP A 695 19.85 22.24 -17.21
N VAL A 696 19.22 23.01 -16.32
CA VAL A 696 18.54 22.49 -15.11
C VAL A 696 17.03 22.45 -15.34
N LEU A 697 16.36 21.38 -14.93
CA LEU A 697 14.89 21.32 -14.99
C LEU A 697 14.26 22.36 -14.05
N GLU A 698 13.14 22.96 -14.48
CA GLU A 698 12.32 23.79 -13.59
C GLU A 698 11.89 22.99 -12.35
N PRO A 699 11.91 23.58 -11.14
CA PRO A 699 11.52 22.90 -9.91
C PRO A 699 10.06 22.46 -9.92
N THR A 700 9.76 21.39 -9.19
CA THR A 700 8.41 20.97 -8.85
C THR A 700 7.68 22.12 -8.16
N ARG A 701 6.47 22.38 -8.65
CA ARG A 701 5.60 23.43 -8.12
C ARG A 701 5.21 23.10 -6.67
N PRO A 702 5.18 24.07 -5.74
CA PRO A 702 4.68 23.86 -4.39
C PRO A 702 3.28 23.22 -4.38
N GLY A 703 3.07 22.20 -3.54
CA GLY A 703 1.81 21.45 -3.49
C GLY A 703 1.58 20.47 -4.66
N ARG A 704 2.62 20.13 -5.44
CA ARG A 704 2.58 19.10 -6.48
C ARG A 704 3.53 17.95 -6.14
N LEU A 705 3.12 16.74 -6.47
CA LEU A 705 3.99 15.56 -6.49
C LEU A 705 4.21 15.17 -7.95
N ASP A 706 5.35 15.57 -8.50
CA ASP A 706 5.68 15.25 -9.89
C ASP A 706 6.21 13.82 -9.99
N ILE A 707 5.66 13.03 -10.90
CA ILE A 707 6.00 11.63 -11.11
C ILE A 707 6.35 11.42 -12.58
N ASP A 708 7.47 10.74 -12.82
CA ASP A 708 7.87 10.19 -14.11
C ASP A 708 7.65 8.66 -14.06
N PRO A 709 6.52 8.17 -14.59
CA PRO A 709 6.20 6.76 -14.52
C PRO A 709 7.06 5.90 -15.46
N ARG A 710 7.74 6.49 -16.46
CA ARG A 710 8.62 5.74 -17.37
C ARG A 710 9.93 5.33 -16.71
N PHE A 711 10.47 6.18 -15.85
CA PHE A 711 11.73 5.93 -15.14
C PHE A 711 11.55 5.61 -13.65
N GLY A 712 10.32 5.69 -13.13
CA GLY A 712 10.05 5.41 -11.73
C GLY A 712 10.73 6.44 -10.84
N LEU A 713 10.56 7.71 -11.18
CA LEU A 713 11.11 8.85 -10.46
C LEU A 713 9.97 9.72 -9.93
N PHE A 714 10.21 10.42 -8.84
CA PHE A 714 9.29 11.45 -8.36
C PHE A 714 10.03 12.57 -7.62
N ALA A 715 9.43 13.76 -7.65
CA ALA A 715 9.92 14.92 -6.94
C ALA A 715 8.81 15.67 -6.22
N MET A 716 9.22 16.36 -5.16
CA MET A 716 8.40 17.30 -4.42
C MET A 716 9.20 18.58 -4.17
N ASN A 717 8.48 19.69 -4.03
CA ASN A 717 9.10 20.96 -3.72
C ASN A 717 9.74 20.93 -2.32
N THR A 718 10.95 21.47 -2.17
CA THR A 718 11.66 21.53 -0.89
C THR A 718 10.89 22.34 0.17
N GLY A 719 10.14 23.36 -0.25
CA GLY A 719 9.29 24.20 0.60
C GLY A 719 8.04 23.50 1.14
N ASP A 720 7.69 22.31 0.65
CA ASP A 720 6.57 21.53 1.20
C ASP A 720 6.92 20.87 2.55
N GLY A 721 8.17 20.99 3.02
CA GLY A 721 8.60 20.64 4.37
C GLY A 721 8.26 19.20 4.76
N MET A 722 9.12 18.26 4.41
CA MET A 722 9.07 16.95 5.07
C MET A 722 9.49 17.14 6.52
N VAL A 723 8.54 17.04 7.46
CA VAL A 723 8.87 17.09 8.88
C VAL A 723 9.82 15.93 9.17
N PRO A 724 11.10 16.19 9.51
CA PRO A 724 12.02 15.12 9.86
C PRO A 724 11.46 14.42 11.09
N HIS A 725 11.53 13.09 11.11
CA HIS A 725 11.23 12.33 12.33
C HIS A 725 12.25 12.78 13.39
N PRO A 726 11.79 13.33 14.52
CA PRO A 726 12.70 13.87 15.50
C PRO A 726 13.40 12.72 16.27
N PRO A 727 14.70 12.85 16.58
CA PRO A 727 15.55 11.74 17.02
C PRO A 727 15.54 11.47 18.54
N SER A 728 14.71 12.16 19.33
CA SER A 728 14.93 12.38 20.76
C SER A 728 14.70 11.17 21.70
N ALA A 729 14.41 9.98 21.17
CA ALA A 729 14.28 8.74 21.96
C ALA A 729 15.48 7.75 21.84
N GLY A 730 16.53 8.10 21.09
CA GLY A 730 17.64 7.16 20.82
C GLY A 730 17.26 6.02 19.86
N ILE A 731 16.12 6.15 19.20
CA ILE A 731 15.65 5.26 18.14
C ILE A 731 15.81 6.02 16.81
N ALA A 732 16.54 5.43 15.86
CA ALA A 732 16.73 6.03 14.54
C ALA A 732 15.36 6.24 13.85
N ALA A 733 15.20 7.43 13.29
CA ALA A 733 14.06 7.82 12.49
C ALA A 733 13.90 6.88 11.27
N PRO A 734 12.71 6.35 10.99
CA PRO A 734 12.48 5.64 9.75
C PRO A 734 12.49 6.62 8.59
N ASP A 735 12.72 6.08 7.39
CA ASP A 735 12.64 6.87 6.18
C ASP A 735 11.25 7.52 6.07
N PRO A 736 11.18 8.86 6.02
CA PRO A 736 9.91 9.56 6.02
C PRO A 736 9.18 9.41 4.68
N VAL A 737 9.84 8.93 3.63
CA VAL A 737 9.24 8.58 2.35
C VAL A 737 9.29 7.08 2.15
N THR A 738 8.14 6.48 1.87
CA THR A 738 8.04 5.09 1.38
C THR A 738 7.17 5.04 0.14
N VAL A 739 7.19 3.94 -0.58
CA VAL A 739 6.43 3.78 -1.83
C VAL A 739 5.67 2.47 -1.87
N ASP A 740 4.47 2.51 -2.44
CA ASP A 740 3.76 1.32 -2.89
C ASP A 740 3.95 1.22 -4.41
N LEU A 741 4.32 0.04 -4.91
CA LEU A 741 4.49 -0.20 -6.33
C LEU A 741 4.19 -1.66 -6.69
N GLN A 742 4.12 -1.94 -7.99
CA GLN A 742 4.00 -3.31 -8.50
C GLN A 742 5.38 -3.78 -9.00
N GLU A 743 5.94 -4.81 -8.38
CA GLU A 743 7.14 -5.47 -8.88
C GLU A 743 6.74 -6.52 -9.91
N GLY A 744 7.34 -6.46 -11.09
CA GLY A 744 7.08 -7.41 -12.16
C GLY A 744 8.06 -8.57 -12.14
N ALA A 745 7.56 -9.78 -12.33
CA ALA A 745 8.39 -10.95 -12.62
C ALA A 745 7.65 -11.96 -13.49
N THR A 746 8.36 -12.83 -14.18
CA THR A 746 7.73 -13.87 -15.00
C THR A 746 7.11 -14.98 -14.15
N MET A 747 7.70 -15.28 -12.99
CA MET A 747 7.19 -16.18 -11.95
C MET A 747 7.81 -15.79 -10.59
N PRO A 748 7.37 -16.37 -9.46
CA PRO A 748 8.01 -16.17 -8.16
C PRO A 748 9.47 -16.68 -8.15
N LEU A 749 10.41 -15.77 -8.43
CA LEU A 749 11.87 -15.99 -8.51
C LEU A 749 12.62 -14.77 -7.95
N GLY A 750 13.65 -15.01 -7.15
CA GLY A 750 14.36 -13.98 -6.41
C GLY A 750 13.55 -13.46 -5.21
N ALA A 751 14.00 -12.37 -4.60
CA ALA A 751 13.42 -11.75 -3.41
C ALA A 751 12.09 -11.03 -3.65
N LEU A 752 11.19 -11.57 -4.48
CA LEU A 752 9.89 -10.97 -4.71
C LEU A 752 9.05 -10.96 -3.41
N PRO A 753 8.14 -10.00 -3.23
CA PRO A 753 7.28 -9.91 -2.06
C PRO A 753 6.19 -11.00 -2.10
N VAL A 754 6.59 -12.22 -1.76
CA VAL A 754 5.75 -13.41 -1.64
C VAL A 754 5.93 -14.04 -0.26
N ASP A 755 5.04 -14.97 0.10
CA ASP A 755 5.18 -15.76 1.33
C ASP A 755 6.25 -16.87 1.16
N HIS A 756 7.51 -16.46 1.13
CA HIS A 756 8.65 -17.36 0.94
C HIS A 756 8.75 -18.44 2.02
N ARG A 757 8.22 -18.20 3.24
CA ARG A 757 8.20 -19.21 4.32
C ARG A 757 7.41 -20.43 3.90
N ARG A 758 6.21 -20.22 3.35
CA ARG A 758 5.37 -21.30 2.85
C ARG A 758 6.04 -22.05 1.69
N TRP A 759 6.73 -21.35 0.81
CA TRP A 759 7.45 -21.97 -0.32
C TRP A 759 8.64 -22.82 0.13
N LEU A 760 9.41 -22.34 1.10
CA LEU A 760 10.63 -22.99 1.58
C LEU A 760 10.38 -23.97 2.73
N GLY A 761 9.14 -24.03 3.26
CA GLY A 761 8.81 -24.85 4.43
C GLY A 761 9.41 -24.33 5.73
N LEU A 762 9.72 -23.03 5.81
CA LEU A 762 10.33 -22.38 6.97
C LEU A 762 9.23 -22.12 8.01
N ARG A 763 9.22 -22.92 9.08
CA ARG A 763 8.18 -22.90 10.12
C ARG A 763 8.57 -22.34 11.49
N PRO A 764 9.85 -22.28 11.93
CA PRO A 764 10.17 -21.75 13.26
C PRO A 764 9.73 -20.29 13.43
N ALA A 765 9.28 -19.93 14.63
CA ALA A 765 9.03 -18.53 14.99
C ALA A 765 10.36 -17.76 15.02
N PRO A 766 10.36 -16.46 14.68
CA PRO A 766 11.56 -15.64 14.77
C PRO A 766 12.04 -15.52 16.21
N THR A 767 13.37 -15.47 16.40
CA THR A 767 14.00 -15.16 17.69
C THR A 767 14.29 -13.66 17.80
N ARG A 768 14.50 -12.97 16.67
CA ARG A 768 14.83 -11.54 16.58
C ARG A 768 14.20 -10.92 15.35
N LEU A 769 13.90 -9.64 15.45
CA LEU A 769 13.28 -8.86 14.39
C LEU A 769 14.22 -7.75 13.93
N VAL A 770 14.16 -7.43 12.64
CA VAL A 770 14.89 -6.31 12.04
C VAL A 770 13.89 -5.43 11.29
N SER A 771 13.91 -4.12 11.54
CA SER A 771 13.09 -3.17 10.80
C SER A 771 13.76 -1.79 10.69
N ALA A 772 14.14 -1.41 9.47
CA ALA A 772 14.57 -0.05 9.15
C ALA A 772 13.43 0.97 9.37
N GLN A 773 12.19 0.61 9.02
CA GLN A 773 11.01 1.49 9.11
C GLN A 773 10.37 1.54 10.50
N GLY A 774 10.79 0.65 11.39
CA GLY A 774 10.40 0.62 12.79
C GLY A 774 8.98 0.14 13.06
N HIS A 775 8.33 -0.54 12.10
CA HIS A 775 7.07 -1.24 12.29
C HIS A 775 7.29 -2.77 12.15
N LEU A 776 6.38 -3.55 12.71
CA LEU A 776 6.40 -5.02 12.68
C LEU A 776 5.57 -5.63 11.52
N GLY A 777 4.95 -4.78 10.67
CA GLY A 777 4.21 -5.21 9.48
C GLY A 777 2.78 -5.68 9.75
N GLY A 778 2.02 -5.91 8.67
CA GLY A 778 0.56 -6.14 8.74
C GLY A 778 0.14 -7.44 9.44
N ALA A 779 1.04 -8.41 9.57
CA ALA A 779 0.83 -9.67 10.28
C ALA A 779 1.32 -9.64 11.74
N ALA A 780 1.66 -8.45 12.26
CA ALA A 780 2.22 -8.32 13.60
C ALA A 780 1.26 -8.85 14.67
N SER A 781 1.73 -9.83 15.45
CA SER A 781 1.04 -10.33 16.63
C SER A 781 1.61 -9.68 17.90
N PRO A 782 0.85 -9.61 19.01
CA PRO A 782 1.39 -9.11 20.28
C PRO A 782 2.66 -9.82 20.74
N ALA A 783 2.83 -11.12 20.43
CA ALA A 783 4.02 -11.89 20.78
C ALA A 783 5.31 -11.36 20.12
N LEU A 784 5.21 -10.67 18.98
CA LEU A 784 6.38 -10.06 18.33
C LEU A 784 6.90 -8.84 19.10
N LEU A 785 6.10 -8.22 19.97
CA LEU A 785 6.53 -7.09 20.79
C LEU A 785 7.54 -7.48 21.88
N ASP A 786 7.58 -8.77 22.25
CA ASP A 786 8.50 -9.29 23.26
C ASP A 786 9.87 -9.68 22.66
N LEU A 787 10.00 -9.69 21.34
CA LEU A 787 11.24 -10.05 20.66
C LEU A 787 12.19 -8.85 20.53
N PRO A 788 13.53 -9.07 20.59
CA PRO A 788 14.50 -8.01 20.30
C PRO A 788 14.33 -7.46 18.88
N LEU A 789 14.10 -6.14 18.77
CA LEU A 789 14.00 -5.42 17.51
C LEU A 789 15.29 -4.63 17.24
N HIS A 790 15.90 -4.88 16.09
CA HIS A 790 17.13 -4.23 15.62
C HIS A 790 16.86 -3.34 14.40
N ARG A 791 17.75 -2.37 14.14
CA ARG A 791 17.62 -1.42 13.01
C ARG A 791 18.46 -1.79 11.81
N SER A 792 19.53 -2.53 12.04
CA SER A 792 20.40 -3.07 10.99
C SER A 792 20.47 -4.58 11.10
N VAL A 793 20.83 -5.22 9.99
CA VAL A 793 21.09 -6.66 9.96
C VAL A 793 22.38 -6.96 10.74
N ALA A 794 23.39 -6.09 10.64
CA ALA A 794 24.63 -6.19 11.40
C ALA A 794 24.41 -6.18 12.93
N GLU A 795 23.54 -5.31 13.45
CA GLU A 795 23.21 -5.28 14.89
C GLU A 795 22.52 -6.58 15.34
N ALA A 796 21.62 -7.12 14.52
CA ALA A 796 20.92 -8.36 14.83
C ALA A 796 21.88 -9.56 14.84
N LEU A 797 22.79 -9.64 13.85
CA LEU A 797 23.83 -10.65 13.80
C LEU A 797 24.77 -10.55 15.02
N ALA A 798 25.21 -9.34 15.38
CA ALA A 798 26.07 -9.13 16.55
C ALA A 798 25.41 -9.55 17.87
N ALA A 799 24.08 -9.46 17.97
CA ALA A 799 23.32 -9.84 19.16
C ALA A 799 22.91 -11.32 19.20
N ALA A 800 23.14 -12.08 18.12
CA ALA A 800 22.74 -13.48 17.99
C ALA A 800 23.63 -14.40 18.85
N THR A 801 23.02 -15.09 19.81
CA THR A 801 23.74 -15.89 20.83
C THR A 801 23.11 -17.25 21.10
N ALA A 802 21.88 -17.51 20.65
CA ALA A 802 21.22 -18.78 20.82
C ALA A 802 21.75 -19.85 19.85
N PRO A 803 21.67 -21.16 20.19
CA PRO A 803 22.09 -22.23 19.30
C PRO A 803 21.31 -22.30 17.97
N GLU A 804 20.01 -21.98 18.01
CA GLU A 804 19.15 -21.81 16.84
C GLU A 804 18.66 -20.35 16.81
N GLU A 805 19.10 -19.59 15.82
CA GLU A 805 18.76 -18.17 15.66
C GLU A 805 18.00 -17.95 14.35
N VAL A 806 16.87 -17.25 14.44
CA VAL A 806 16.03 -16.87 13.31
C VAL A 806 15.86 -15.36 13.34
N ILE A 807 16.65 -14.68 12.51
CA ILE A 807 16.62 -13.23 12.32
C ILE A 807 15.66 -12.92 11.18
N GLU A 808 14.62 -12.18 11.49
CA GLU A 808 13.53 -11.91 10.57
C GLU A 808 13.39 -10.42 10.27
N ILE A 809 13.52 -10.06 9.00
CA ILE A 809 13.38 -8.68 8.53
C ILE A 809 11.91 -8.42 8.19
N VAL A 810 11.23 -7.60 8.99
CA VAL A 810 9.76 -7.44 8.99
C VAL A 810 9.24 -6.29 8.14
N ASP A 811 10.11 -5.67 7.33
CA ASP A 811 9.75 -4.61 6.40
C ASP A 811 10.46 -4.72 5.05
N SER A 812 9.97 -3.94 4.08
CA SER A 812 10.59 -3.75 2.77
C SER A 812 11.58 -2.58 2.78
N GLY A 813 12.39 -2.47 3.84
CA GLY A 813 13.38 -1.42 4.05
C GLY A 813 14.64 -1.53 3.19
N PHE A 814 15.38 -0.43 3.10
CA PHE A 814 16.74 -0.38 2.57
C PHE A 814 17.72 -0.34 3.75
N TYR A 815 18.68 -1.26 3.76
CA TYR A 815 19.67 -1.43 4.82
C TYR A 815 21.04 -0.96 4.29
N PRO A 816 21.40 0.33 4.48
CA PRO A 816 22.59 0.92 3.88
C PRO A 816 23.87 0.45 4.59
N ALA A 817 24.92 0.25 3.79
CA ALA A 817 26.29 0.04 4.27
C ALA A 817 26.46 -1.03 5.39
N GLU A 818 25.78 -2.16 5.25
CA GLU A 818 25.79 -3.26 6.22
C GLU A 818 27.17 -3.95 6.26
N THR A 819 27.74 -4.02 7.46
CA THR A 819 28.98 -4.76 7.77
C THR A 819 28.59 -6.07 8.44
N LEU A 820 28.50 -7.14 7.65
CA LEU A 820 27.98 -8.42 8.12
C LEU A 820 29.10 -9.21 8.80
N ILE A 821 29.07 -9.25 10.13
CA ILE A 821 29.96 -10.10 10.94
C ILE A 821 29.14 -11.29 11.42
N TRP A 822 29.44 -12.48 10.89
CA TRP A 822 28.66 -13.68 11.18
C TRP A 822 28.95 -14.19 12.61
N PRO A 823 27.91 -14.50 13.41
CA PRO A 823 28.03 -14.75 14.85
C PRO A 823 28.61 -16.12 15.18
N ALA A 824 29.51 -16.21 16.16
CA ALA A 824 30.17 -17.48 16.48
C ALA A 824 29.35 -18.47 17.33
N ALA A 825 28.28 -18.01 17.98
CA ALA A 825 27.52 -18.80 18.96
C ALA A 825 26.45 -19.74 18.36
N PRO A 826 25.70 -19.35 17.31
CA PRO A 826 24.67 -20.23 16.75
C PRO A 826 25.28 -21.44 16.03
N THR A 827 24.58 -22.56 16.10
CA THR A 827 24.84 -23.75 15.26
C THR A 827 23.96 -23.77 14.02
N ARG A 828 22.76 -23.16 14.12
CA ARG A 828 21.84 -22.96 13.01
C ARG A 828 21.42 -21.51 12.96
N LEU A 829 21.61 -20.88 11.81
CA LEU A 829 21.28 -19.48 11.59
C LEU A 829 20.39 -19.33 10.37
N GLU A 830 19.26 -18.66 10.56
CA GLU A 830 18.34 -18.28 9.49
C GLU A 830 18.23 -16.76 9.47
N LEU A 831 18.57 -16.15 8.33
CA LEU A 831 18.32 -14.74 8.05
C LEU A 831 17.31 -14.66 6.91
N ARG A 832 16.09 -14.21 7.22
CA ARG A 832 14.98 -14.21 6.25
C ARG A 832 14.17 -12.92 6.31
N ALA A 833 13.44 -12.63 5.23
CA ALA A 833 12.40 -11.61 5.23
C ALA A 833 11.12 -12.11 5.95
N ALA A 834 10.17 -11.21 6.18
CA ALA A 834 8.79 -11.59 6.50
C ALA A 834 7.96 -11.80 5.23
N PRO A 835 6.85 -12.57 5.29
CA PRO A 835 5.97 -12.79 4.14
C PRO A 835 5.58 -11.48 3.48
N PHE A 836 5.67 -11.45 2.15
CA PHE A 836 5.33 -10.26 1.34
C PHE A 836 6.25 -9.05 1.53
N GLU A 837 7.33 -9.17 2.30
CA GLU A 837 8.36 -8.14 2.42
C GLU A 837 9.55 -8.42 1.51
N ARG A 838 10.22 -7.35 1.09
CA ARG A 838 11.43 -7.40 0.25
C ARG A 838 12.48 -6.44 0.79
N PRO A 839 13.28 -6.85 1.78
CA PRO A 839 14.38 -6.04 2.27
C PRO A 839 15.52 -5.99 1.24
N VAL A 840 16.12 -4.81 1.09
CA VAL A 840 17.29 -4.59 0.24
C VAL A 840 18.49 -4.29 1.13
N ILE A 841 19.44 -5.23 1.20
CA ILE A 841 20.67 -5.12 1.98
C ILE A 841 21.79 -4.61 1.08
N GLN A 842 22.35 -3.45 1.41
CA GLN A 842 23.54 -2.93 0.76
C GLN A 842 24.78 -3.39 1.52
N ILE A 843 25.49 -4.36 0.95
CA ILE A 843 26.69 -4.95 1.54
C ILE A 843 27.83 -3.92 1.45
N ALA A 844 28.38 -3.54 2.61
CA ALA A 844 29.65 -2.83 2.70
C ALA A 844 30.82 -3.82 2.85
N SER A 845 30.65 -4.84 3.71
CA SER A 845 31.58 -5.96 3.85
C SER A 845 30.88 -7.18 4.46
N SER A 846 31.47 -8.35 4.27
CA SER A 846 31.06 -9.59 4.92
C SER A 846 32.29 -10.28 5.48
N THR A 847 32.20 -10.75 6.73
CA THR A 847 33.29 -11.45 7.41
C THR A 847 32.74 -12.74 8.02
N PRO A 848 33.11 -13.93 7.47
CA PRO A 848 32.53 -15.22 7.87
C PRO A 848 32.78 -15.58 9.35
N GLY A 849 33.80 -14.98 9.98
CA GLY A 849 34.19 -15.34 11.34
C GLY A 849 34.84 -16.73 11.40
N ALA A 850 35.04 -17.24 12.62
CA ALA A 850 35.75 -18.51 12.86
C ALA A 850 34.83 -19.71 13.16
N ALA A 851 33.51 -19.51 13.16
CA ALA A 851 32.55 -20.55 13.50
C ALA A 851 32.10 -21.34 12.26
N SER A 852 31.66 -22.58 12.48
CA SER A 852 31.07 -23.43 11.47
C SER A 852 29.65 -23.81 11.88
N TYR A 853 28.70 -23.74 10.95
CA TYR A 853 27.29 -24.00 11.20
C TYR A 853 26.87 -25.40 10.73
N ASP A 854 25.90 -25.99 11.41
CA ASP A 854 25.18 -27.16 10.89
C ASP A 854 24.28 -26.74 9.73
N ALA A 855 23.62 -25.57 9.85
CA ALA A 855 22.76 -25.02 8.80
C ALA A 855 22.78 -23.49 8.76
N LEU A 856 22.94 -22.93 7.56
CA LEU A 856 22.80 -21.51 7.26
C LEU A 856 21.71 -21.32 6.21
N THR A 857 20.69 -20.49 6.49
CA THR A 857 19.59 -20.22 5.56
C THR A 857 19.45 -18.73 5.29
N LEU A 858 19.44 -18.34 4.01
CA LEU A 858 19.06 -17.00 3.55
C LEU A 858 17.77 -17.07 2.74
N GLY A 859 16.74 -16.32 3.16
CA GLY A 859 15.39 -16.42 2.61
C GLY A 859 14.77 -15.07 2.24
N GLY A 860 14.42 -14.84 0.97
CA GLY A 860 13.60 -13.69 0.56
C GLY A 860 14.30 -12.32 0.62
N ILE A 861 15.63 -12.28 0.43
CA ILE A 861 16.44 -11.07 0.63
C ILE A 861 17.04 -10.58 -0.70
N ALA A 862 16.98 -9.26 -0.93
CA ALA A 862 17.67 -8.62 -2.05
C ALA A 862 19.01 -8.04 -1.58
N LEU A 863 20.06 -8.25 -2.37
CA LEU A 863 21.43 -7.82 -2.10
C LEU A 863 21.88 -6.81 -3.16
N THR A 864 22.42 -5.70 -2.68
CA THR A 864 23.18 -4.72 -3.48
C THR A 864 24.51 -4.42 -2.79
N ARG A 865 25.31 -3.52 -3.37
CA ARG A 865 26.66 -3.20 -2.87
C ARG A 865 26.83 -1.71 -2.63
N ALA A 866 27.73 -1.38 -1.71
CA ALA A 866 28.20 -0.02 -1.51
C ALA A 866 29.26 0.36 -2.56
N GLY A 867 29.23 1.61 -3.04
CA GLY A 867 30.27 2.16 -3.92
C GLY A 867 30.18 1.70 -5.39
N ALA A 868 31.32 1.72 -6.10
CA ALA A 868 31.43 1.37 -7.52
C ALA A 868 32.22 0.08 -7.80
N ALA A 869 33.06 -0.36 -6.85
CA ALA A 869 33.83 -1.61 -6.96
C ALA A 869 32.93 -2.84 -6.72
N GLY A 870 33.34 -3.98 -7.28
CA GLY A 870 32.72 -5.27 -6.98
C GLY A 870 32.82 -5.61 -5.48
N THR A 871 31.92 -6.47 -5.00
CA THR A 871 31.84 -6.82 -3.58
C THR A 871 31.58 -8.32 -3.44
N THR A 872 32.21 -8.95 -2.46
CA THR A 872 31.96 -10.37 -2.15
C THR A 872 31.09 -10.47 -0.90
N LEU A 873 29.98 -11.19 -0.98
CA LEU A 873 29.26 -11.69 0.19
C LEU A 873 29.87 -13.04 0.56
N ASP A 874 30.80 -12.99 1.49
CA ASP A 874 31.48 -14.17 2.03
C ASP A 874 30.63 -14.76 3.16
N LEU A 875 30.04 -15.94 2.92
CA LEU A 875 29.19 -16.64 3.88
C LEU A 875 30.02 -17.60 4.73
N PRO A 876 29.69 -17.73 6.02
CA PRO A 876 30.47 -18.56 6.92
C PRO A 876 30.40 -20.06 6.59
N PRO A 877 31.44 -20.84 6.97
CA PRO A 877 31.45 -22.28 6.76
C PRO A 877 30.21 -22.95 7.33
N ALA A 878 29.51 -23.75 6.54
CA ALA A 878 28.34 -24.49 6.99
C ALA A 878 28.25 -25.87 6.31
N GLN A 879 27.75 -26.86 7.04
CA GLN A 879 27.47 -28.18 6.47
C GLN A 879 26.31 -28.12 5.46
N GLN A 880 25.24 -27.38 5.81
CA GLN A 880 24.10 -27.15 4.93
C GLN A 880 23.86 -25.66 4.72
N ILE A 881 23.84 -25.23 3.46
CA ILE A 881 23.50 -23.86 3.07
C ILE A 881 22.23 -23.89 2.24
N LEU A 882 21.21 -23.13 2.63
CA LEU A 882 19.99 -22.93 1.85
C LEU A 882 19.87 -21.46 1.43
N LEU A 883 19.93 -21.20 0.13
CA LEU A 883 19.56 -19.92 -0.46
C LEU A 883 18.20 -20.07 -1.13
N GLY A 884 17.20 -19.36 -0.62
CA GLY A 884 15.84 -19.39 -1.15
C GLY A 884 15.30 -17.99 -1.43
N PHE A 885 14.80 -17.74 -2.65
CA PHE A 885 14.26 -16.41 -3.01
C PHE A 885 15.27 -15.27 -2.74
N VAL A 886 16.57 -15.50 -2.98
CA VAL A 886 17.60 -14.46 -2.86
C VAL A 886 17.79 -13.76 -4.20
N SER A 887 17.86 -12.43 -4.20
CA SER A 887 18.11 -11.61 -5.39
C SER A 887 19.40 -10.80 -5.26
N VAL A 888 20.40 -11.08 -6.09
CA VAL A 888 21.54 -10.20 -6.31
C VAL A 888 21.17 -9.17 -7.37
N LEU A 889 21.08 -7.89 -6.98
CA LEU A 889 20.57 -6.81 -7.82
C LEU A 889 21.61 -6.23 -8.80
N ARG A 890 22.91 -6.50 -8.56
CA ARG A 890 24.04 -6.05 -9.39
C ARG A 890 24.97 -7.21 -9.69
N ALA A 891 25.41 -7.34 -10.94
CA ALA A 891 26.13 -8.53 -11.42
C ALA A 891 27.57 -8.67 -10.89
N ASP A 892 28.10 -7.64 -10.25
CA ASP A 892 29.44 -7.56 -9.67
C ASP A 892 29.46 -7.84 -8.16
N ILE A 893 28.40 -8.49 -7.66
CA ILE A 893 28.35 -9.07 -6.33
C ILE A 893 28.59 -10.57 -6.45
N THR A 894 29.75 -11.02 -6.00
CA THR A 894 30.10 -12.44 -5.93
C THR A 894 29.62 -13.02 -4.61
N LEU A 895 29.02 -14.20 -4.65
CA LEU A 895 28.67 -14.98 -3.47
C LEU A 895 29.75 -16.05 -3.28
N HIS A 896 30.36 -16.09 -2.11
CA HIS A 896 31.32 -17.13 -1.73
C HIS A 896 30.68 -17.99 -0.65
N LEU A 897 30.51 -19.28 -0.94
CA LEU A 897 29.95 -20.25 0.00
C LEU A 897 31.05 -21.19 0.46
N HIS A 898 31.16 -21.37 1.77
CA HIS A 898 32.09 -22.31 2.39
C HIS A 898 31.35 -23.56 2.87
N LEU A 899 31.64 -24.72 2.27
CA LEU A 899 31.09 -26.00 2.75
C LEU A 899 32.01 -26.61 3.81
N PHE A 900 31.43 -26.98 4.95
CA PHE A 900 32.17 -27.54 6.08
C PHE A 900 31.95 -29.05 6.22
N GLU A 901 33.05 -29.80 6.28
CA GLU A 901 33.02 -31.25 6.49
C GLU A 901 32.57 -31.59 7.91
N ALA A 902 31.43 -32.29 8.00
CA ALA A 902 30.83 -32.73 9.26
C ALA A 902 30.06 -34.04 9.06
N ALA A 903 29.47 -34.59 10.13
CA ALA A 903 28.70 -35.83 10.05
C ALA A 903 27.44 -35.67 9.17
N GLY A 904 27.50 -36.04 7.89
CA GLY A 904 26.41 -35.87 6.93
C GLY A 904 26.90 -35.55 5.52
N VAL A 905 26.02 -35.00 4.68
CA VAL A 905 26.35 -34.57 3.31
C VAL A 905 26.49 -33.05 3.30
N GLU A 906 27.67 -32.56 2.91
CA GLU A 906 27.90 -31.14 2.63
C GLU A 906 27.04 -30.69 1.44
N ARG A 907 26.17 -29.70 1.64
CA ARG A 907 25.21 -29.31 0.60
C ARG A 907 24.90 -27.83 0.58
N ALA A 908 24.97 -27.23 -0.62
CA ALA A 908 24.39 -25.93 -0.93
C ALA A 908 23.14 -26.11 -1.79
N ALA A 909 21.96 -25.83 -1.23
CA ALA A 909 20.68 -25.85 -1.93
C ALA A 909 20.27 -24.42 -2.32
N ILE A 910 20.04 -24.19 -3.61
CA ILE A 910 19.68 -22.90 -4.19
C ILE A 910 18.34 -23.04 -4.90
N ARG A 911 17.32 -22.36 -4.40
CA ARG A 911 15.92 -22.53 -4.85
C ARG A 911 15.26 -21.20 -5.14
N ARG A 912 14.76 -21.04 -6.36
CA ARG A 912 14.07 -19.81 -6.81
C ARG A 912 14.89 -18.54 -6.60
N CYS A 913 16.20 -18.61 -6.84
CA CYS A 913 17.10 -17.48 -6.64
C CYS A 913 17.46 -16.80 -7.96
N LEU A 914 17.84 -15.52 -7.86
CA LEU A 914 18.48 -14.73 -8.91
C LEU A 914 19.85 -14.28 -8.37
N LEU A 915 20.89 -15.04 -8.60
CA LEU A 915 22.22 -14.81 -8.01
C LEU A 915 23.19 -14.16 -9.00
N GLY A 916 24.21 -13.48 -8.47
CA GLY A 916 25.41 -13.06 -9.20
C GLY A 916 26.38 -14.24 -9.38
N PRO A 917 27.66 -13.99 -9.67
CA PRO A 917 28.70 -15.01 -9.66
C PRO A 917 28.73 -15.77 -8.32
N LEU A 918 28.96 -17.08 -8.39
CA LEU A 918 28.98 -17.99 -7.24
C LEU A 918 30.31 -18.75 -7.20
N GLU A 919 30.97 -18.76 -6.05
CA GLU A 919 32.25 -19.43 -5.82
C GLU A 919 32.13 -20.40 -4.63
N ILE A 920 32.66 -21.61 -4.78
CA ILE A 920 32.71 -22.66 -3.75
C ILE A 920 34.03 -23.43 -3.93
N ASP A 921 34.92 -23.38 -2.95
CA ASP A 921 36.24 -23.99 -3.09
C ASP A 921 36.25 -25.46 -2.63
N GLU A 922 35.39 -25.79 -1.69
CA GLU A 922 35.33 -27.08 -1.02
C GLU A 922 34.55 -28.14 -1.83
N PRO A 923 34.80 -29.45 -1.60
CA PRO A 923 33.94 -30.50 -2.12
C PRO A 923 32.53 -30.44 -1.51
N GLY A 924 31.56 -31.05 -2.19
CA GLY A 924 30.18 -31.13 -1.71
C GLY A 924 29.15 -31.20 -2.85
N GLU A 925 27.87 -31.14 -2.50
CA GLU A 925 26.76 -31.11 -3.46
C GLU A 925 26.16 -29.70 -3.60
N VAL A 926 26.00 -29.24 -4.84
CA VAL A 926 25.32 -27.98 -5.16
C VAL A 926 24.03 -28.32 -5.91
N GLU A 927 22.89 -28.09 -5.28
CA GLU A 927 21.57 -28.31 -5.87
C GLU A 927 20.99 -26.96 -6.32
N LEU A 928 20.76 -26.79 -7.61
CA LEU A 928 20.19 -25.57 -8.19
C LEU A 928 18.85 -25.86 -8.85
N THR A 929 17.76 -25.33 -8.28
CA THR A 929 16.40 -25.58 -8.76
C THR A 929 15.64 -24.27 -9.02
N ASP A 930 14.96 -24.17 -10.15
CA ASP A 930 14.13 -23.01 -10.54
C ASP A 930 14.89 -21.68 -10.41
N SER A 931 16.18 -21.64 -10.73
CA SER A 931 17.09 -20.55 -10.34
C SER A 931 17.96 -20.04 -11.48
N ILE A 932 18.44 -18.81 -11.31
CA ILE A 932 19.30 -18.10 -12.25
C ILE A 932 20.61 -17.71 -11.55
N ILE A 933 21.74 -18.00 -12.19
CA ILE A 933 23.07 -17.49 -11.78
C ILE A 933 23.65 -16.75 -12.98
N THR A 934 24.14 -15.53 -12.77
CA THR A 934 24.68 -14.75 -13.88
C THR A 934 25.95 -14.01 -13.50
N ALA A 935 26.91 -14.05 -14.41
CA ALA A 935 27.97 -13.05 -14.50
C ALA A 935 27.47 -11.79 -15.23
N ALA A 936 28.32 -10.76 -15.32
CA ALA A 936 28.02 -9.56 -16.10
C ALA A 936 28.18 -9.82 -17.62
N GLU A 937 29.13 -10.67 -17.99
CA GLU A 937 29.40 -11.08 -19.38
C GLU A 937 29.47 -12.61 -19.52
N ASP A 938 29.14 -13.14 -20.71
CA ASP A 938 29.14 -14.59 -20.99
C ASP A 938 30.54 -15.24 -20.86
N SER A 939 31.60 -14.43 -20.92
CA SER A 939 33.01 -14.85 -20.79
C SER A 939 33.49 -14.96 -19.35
N GLN A 940 32.82 -14.27 -18.41
CA GLN A 940 33.17 -14.24 -17.00
C GLN A 940 32.64 -15.47 -16.27
N SER A 941 33.27 -15.82 -15.14
CA SER A 941 32.79 -16.92 -14.30
C SER A 941 31.44 -16.57 -13.67
N ALA A 942 30.44 -17.39 -13.94
CA ALA A 942 29.15 -17.35 -13.25
C ALA A 942 29.11 -18.34 -12.08
N LEU A 943 29.77 -19.49 -12.23
CA LEU A 943 29.88 -20.50 -11.19
C LEU A 943 31.27 -21.15 -11.25
N LEU A 944 32.03 -21.03 -10.17
CA LEU A 944 33.31 -21.70 -9.96
C LEU A 944 33.20 -22.61 -8.74
N ALA A 945 33.10 -23.92 -8.97
CA ALA A 945 33.13 -24.92 -7.90
C ALA A 945 33.86 -26.19 -8.35
N PRO A 946 35.20 -26.13 -8.51
CA PRO A 946 35.99 -27.16 -9.19
C PRO A 946 35.99 -28.53 -8.50
N LEU A 947 35.69 -28.59 -7.21
CA LEU A 947 35.64 -29.84 -6.42
C LEU A 947 34.22 -30.34 -6.16
N ALA A 948 33.20 -29.53 -6.43
CA ALA A 948 31.82 -29.84 -6.11
C ALA A 948 31.10 -30.63 -7.22
N ARG A 949 30.02 -31.33 -6.83
CA ARG A 949 29.04 -31.90 -7.75
C ARG A 949 27.86 -30.95 -7.91
N LEU A 950 27.64 -30.47 -9.12
CA LEU A 950 26.46 -29.66 -9.45
C LEU A 950 25.32 -30.54 -9.96
N ALA A 951 24.18 -30.43 -9.30
CA ALA A 951 22.89 -30.96 -9.75
C ALA A 951 21.95 -29.79 -10.08
N THR A 952 21.49 -29.68 -11.32
CA THR A 952 20.55 -28.62 -11.73
C THR A 952 19.23 -29.18 -12.25
N GLU A 953 18.15 -28.48 -11.95
CA GLU A 953 16.82 -28.75 -12.47
C GLU A 953 16.10 -27.43 -12.77
N ARG A 954 15.75 -27.21 -14.04
CA ARG A 954 15.11 -25.95 -14.50
C ARG A 954 15.91 -24.73 -14.05
N ALA A 955 17.11 -24.56 -14.59
CA ALA A 955 18.02 -23.47 -14.22
C ALA A 955 18.56 -22.72 -15.44
N THR A 956 19.00 -21.48 -15.24
CA THR A 956 19.68 -20.69 -16.28
C THR A 956 20.98 -20.11 -15.74
N LEU A 957 22.11 -20.50 -16.34
CA LEU A 957 23.45 -20.06 -16.01
C LEU A 957 23.97 -19.18 -17.15
N LEU A 958 24.30 -17.93 -16.86
CA LEU A 958 24.80 -16.95 -17.85
C LEU A 958 26.24 -16.58 -17.52
N GLY A 959 27.19 -17.06 -18.32
CA GLY A 959 28.62 -17.01 -18.03
C GLY A 959 29.28 -18.39 -18.05
N ARG A 960 30.60 -18.41 -17.79
CA ARG A 960 31.40 -19.62 -17.69
C ARG A 960 31.10 -20.38 -16.39
N VAL A 961 30.98 -21.69 -16.50
CA VAL A 961 30.71 -22.61 -15.39
C VAL A 961 31.84 -23.63 -15.32
N GLU A 962 32.56 -23.63 -14.21
CA GLU A 962 33.66 -24.57 -13.93
C GLU A 962 33.27 -25.42 -12.73
N ILE A 963 33.17 -26.74 -12.93
CA ILE A 963 32.65 -27.65 -11.92
C ILE A 963 33.43 -28.97 -11.86
N GLY A 964 33.46 -29.61 -10.69
CA GLY A 964 34.01 -30.96 -10.54
C GLY A 964 33.21 -32.00 -11.31
N GLN A 965 31.95 -32.20 -10.92
CA GLN A 965 31.00 -33.12 -11.58
C GLN A 965 29.71 -32.41 -11.96
N ALA A 966 29.12 -32.80 -13.09
CA ALA A 966 27.96 -32.13 -13.68
C ALA A 966 26.79 -33.09 -13.92
N GLU A 967 25.65 -32.81 -13.29
CA GLU A 967 24.36 -33.43 -13.58
C GLU A 967 23.30 -32.35 -13.82
N LEU A 968 22.92 -32.13 -15.08
CA LEU A 968 22.01 -31.05 -15.44
C LEU A 968 20.76 -31.59 -16.10
N SER A 969 19.60 -31.12 -15.65
CA SER A 969 18.30 -31.33 -16.29
C SER A 969 17.64 -29.99 -16.61
N ASP A 970 17.06 -29.88 -17.82
CA ASP A 970 16.21 -28.74 -18.19
C ASP A 970 16.91 -27.38 -18.01
N THR A 971 18.23 -27.34 -18.25
CA THR A 971 19.07 -26.20 -17.89
C THR A 971 19.65 -25.52 -19.12
N ILE A 972 19.71 -24.18 -19.08
CA ILE A 972 20.40 -23.37 -20.07
C ILE A 972 21.75 -22.93 -19.48
N VAL A 973 22.85 -23.26 -20.15
CA VAL A 973 24.17 -22.68 -19.91
C VAL A 973 24.52 -21.79 -21.09
N ALA A 974 24.23 -20.49 -20.94
CA ALA A 974 24.57 -19.44 -21.89
C ALA A 974 26.01 -18.96 -21.64
N GLY A 975 26.95 -19.83 -22.00
CA GLY A 975 28.39 -19.69 -21.75
C GLY A 975 29.08 -21.05 -21.92
N LEU A 976 30.32 -21.19 -21.43
CA LEU A 976 31.04 -22.47 -21.48
C LEU A 976 30.83 -23.27 -20.19
N LEU A 977 30.45 -24.54 -20.33
CA LEU A 977 30.48 -25.51 -19.22
C LEU A 977 31.75 -26.34 -19.29
N LEU A 978 32.54 -26.33 -18.21
CA LEU A 978 33.79 -27.06 -18.05
C LEU A 978 33.68 -27.99 -16.83
N ALA A 979 33.37 -29.26 -17.08
CA ALA A 979 33.35 -30.30 -16.05
C ALA A 979 34.71 -31.02 -15.99
N GLN A 980 35.34 -31.06 -14.82
CA GLN A 980 36.63 -31.74 -14.63
C GLN A 980 36.51 -33.26 -14.77
N GLU A 981 35.50 -33.86 -14.13
CA GLU A 981 35.15 -35.27 -14.27
C GLU A 981 34.06 -35.43 -15.35
N ARG A 982 34.38 -36.20 -16.39
CA ARG A 982 33.51 -36.39 -17.58
C ARG A 982 32.98 -37.81 -17.72
N PHE A 983 33.48 -38.76 -16.91
CA PHE A 983 33.01 -40.15 -16.91
C PHE A 983 31.76 -40.34 -16.05
N ARG A 984 31.58 -39.52 -15.01
CA ARG A 984 30.42 -39.50 -14.11
C ARG A 984 29.56 -38.26 -14.38
N GLY A 985 28.24 -38.39 -14.19
CA GLY A 985 27.27 -37.32 -14.47
C GLY A 985 26.59 -37.45 -15.83
N CYS A 986 25.55 -36.63 -16.05
CA CYS A 986 24.80 -36.60 -17.30
C CYS A 986 24.09 -35.25 -17.49
N LEU A 987 24.15 -34.71 -18.70
CA LEU A 987 23.33 -33.59 -19.14
C LEU A 987 22.14 -34.13 -19.91
N ARG A 988 20.93 -33.70 -19.53
CA ARG A 988 19.67 -34.10 -20.16
C ARG A 988 18.79 -32.88 -20.46
N TYR A 989 18.16 -32.86 -21.64
CA TYR A 989 17.16 -31.84 -22.01
C TYR A 989 17.63 -30.39 -21.80
N SER A 990 18.90 -30.12 -22.09
CA SER A 990 19.59 -28.88 -21.71
C SER A 990 20.20 -28.20 -22.94
N LEU A 991 20.50 -26.90 -22.82
CA LEU A 991 21.22 -26.12 -23.82
C LEU A 991 22.59 -25.73 -23.25
N VAL A 992 23.67 -25.96 -23.98
CA VAL A 992 25.03 -25.55 -23.58
C VAL A 992 25.72 -24.76 -24.69
N GLY A 993 26.62 -23.85 -24.32
CA GLY A 993 27.41 -23.11 -25.30
C GLY A 993 28.39 -24.00 -26.06
N ALA A 994 28.64 -23.61 -27.32
CA ALA A 994 29.55 -24.33 -28.21
C ALA A 994 30.96 -24.44 -27.63
N GLY A 995 31.53 -25.65 -27.64
CA GLY A 995 32.88 -25.91 -27.08
C GLY A 995 32.88 -26.31 -25.60
N SER A 996 31.72 -26.53 -24.99
CA SER A 996 31.60 -27.01 -23.61
C SER A 996 32.18 -28.43 -23.44
N GLN A 997 32.94 -28.63 -22.36
CA GLN A 997 33.51 -29.92 -21.96
C GLN A 997 32.60 -30.56 -20.91
N THR A 998 31.77 -31.52 -21.33
CA THR A 998 30.69 -32.07 -20.50
C THR A 998 30.81 -33.59 -20.36
N PRO A 999 30.15 -34.19 -19.35
CA PRO A 999 29.91 -35.63 -19.32
C PRO A 999 28.87 -36.05 -20.40
N ARG A 1000 28.30 -37.25 -20.26
CA ARG A 1000 27.34 -37.83 -21.21
C ARG A 1000 26.15 -36.90 -21.47
N ARG A 1001 25.76 -36.78 -22.74
CA ARG A 1001 24.67 -35.92 -23.21
C ARG A 1001 23.47 -36.75 -23.66
N HIS A 1002 22.26 -36.36 -23.25
CA HIS A 1002 21.00 -36.92 -23.70
C HIS A 1002 20.04 -35.79 -24.12
N ARG A 1003 19.76 -35.65 -25.42
CA ARG A 1003 18.92 -34.56 -25.96
C ARG A 1003 19.41 -33.17 -25.52
N VAL A 1004 20.71 -32.92 -25.65
CA VAL A 1004 21.34 -31.63 -25.34
C VAL A 1004 21.50 -30.83 -26.62
N LEU A 1005 21.10 -29.56 -26.59
CA LEU A 1005 21.25 -28.59 -27.66
C LEU A 1005 22.60 -27.87 -27.52
N GLU A 1006 23.28 -27.62 -28.64
CA GLU A 1006 24.55 -26.87 -28.69
C GLU A 1006 24.66 -26.09 -30.00
N THR A 1007 24.62 -26.79 -31.12
CA THR A 1007 24.63 -26.23 -32.47
C THR A 1007 23.42 -26.69 -33.25
N ASP A 1008 23.02 -25.89 -34.22
CA ASP A 1008 21.97 -26.26 -35.16
C ASP A 1008 22.51 -27.36 -36.09
N PRO A 1009 21.88 -28.55 -36.13
CA PRO A 1009 22.33 -29.63 -37.01
C PRO A 1009 22.33 -29.27 -38.49
N ALA A 1010 21.48 -28.33 -38.92
CA ALA A 1010 21.34 -27.95 -40.33
C ALA A 1010 22.39 -26.92 -40.77
N THR A 1011 22.76 -25.98 -39.90
CA THR A 1011 23.66 -24.86 -40.25
C THR A 1011 25.03 -24.95 -39.58
N GLY A 1012 25.19 -25.80 -38.57
CA GLY A 1012 26.39 -25.89 -37.73
C GLY A 1012 26.61 -24.69 -36.81
N GLN A 1013 25.71 -23.71 -36.79
CA GLN A 1013 25.85 -22.50 -35.98
C GLN A 1013 25.43 -22.76 -34.52
N PRO A 1014 26.05 -22.10 -33.52
CA PRO A 1014 25.62 -22.20 -32.12
C PRO A 1014 24.15 -21.78 -31.94
N ILE A 1015 23.37 -22.59 -31.25
CA ILE A 1015 22.00 -22.23 -30.85
C ILE A 1015 22.10 -21.22 -29.72
N ARG A 1016 21.60 -20.01 -29.95
CA ARG A 1016 21.56 -18.97 -28.92
C ARG A 1016 20.22 -18.98 -28.20
N PRO A 1017 20.18 -18.87 -26.87
CA PRO A 1017 18.94 -18.74 -26.14
C PRO A 1017 18.25 -17.42 -26.51
N PRO A 1018 17.00 -17.45 -26.96
CA PRO A 1018 16.26 -16.26 -27.39
C PRO A 1018 15.73 -15.50 -26.17
N PHE A 1019 16.57 -14.76 -25.44
CA PHE A 1019 16.10 -14.00 -24.27
C PHE A 1019 15.39 -12.70 -24.68
N VAL A 1020 14.25 -12.40 -24.06
CA VAL A 1020 13.52 -11.13 -24.25
C VAL A 1020 14.34 -9.93 -23.77
N SER A 1021 14.97 -10.07 -22.60
CA SER A 1021 15.85 -9.05 -22.03
C SER A 1021 17.02 -9.68 -21.30
N ARG A 1022 18.18 -9.03 -21.40
CA ARG A 1022 19.40 -9.33 -20.63
C ARG A 1022 19.68 -8.26 -19.56
N GLU A 1023 18.78 -7.31 -19.40
CA GLU A 1023 18.86 -6.33 -18.31
C GLU A 1023 18.30 -6.94 -17.03
N ARG A 1024 19.15 -7.11 -16.00
CA ARG A 1024 18.81 -7.80 -14.74
C ARG A 1024 17.54 -7.30 -14.06
N ARG A 1025 17.21 -6.03 -14.30
CA ARG A 1025 16.08 -5.34 -13.66
C ARG A 1025 14.81 -5.31 -14.50
N ASP A 1026 14.86 -5.82 -15.72
CA ASP A 1026 13.66 -6.04 -16.52
C ASP A 1026 12.89 -7.26 -15.96
N PRO A 1027 11.58 -7.17 -15.75
CA PRO A 1027 10.75 -8.33 -15.34
C PRO A 1027 10.76 -9.53 -16.28
N ALA A 1028 11.16 -9.33 -17.54
CA ALA A 1028 11.41 -10.37 -18.52
C ALA A 1028 12.89 -10.80 -18.58
N PHE A 1029 13.68 -10.47 -17.54
CA PHE A 1029 15.10 -10.85 -17.47
C PHE A 1029 15.29 -12.35 -17.67
N LEU A 1030 16.00 -12.70 -18.74
CA LEU A 1030 16.25 -14.07 -19.21
C LEU A 1030 14.99 -14.92 -19.44
N ARG A 1031 13.80 -14.32 -19.52
CA ARG A 1031 12.61 -15.00 -20.04
C ARG A 1031 12.86 -15.29 -21.52
N LEU A 1032 12.52 -16.49 -21.97
CA LEU A 1032 12.58 -16.83 -23.38
C LEU A 1032 11.51 -16.06 -24.16
N ASP A 1033 11.89 -15.57 -25.33
CA ASP A 1033 10.99 -15.00 -26.31
C ASP A 1033 10.12 -16.14 -26.87
N ALA A 1034 8.80 -15.94 -26.82
CA ALA A 1034 7.83 -16.88 -27.34
C ALA A 1034 7.96 -17.15 -28.85
N GLN A 1035 8.67 -16.27 -29.59
CA GLN A 1035 9.00 -16.44 -31.00
C GLN A 1035 10.42 -17.00 -31.26
N GLY A 1036 11.12 -17.35 -30.19
CA GLY A 1036 12.45 -17.92 -30.24
C GLY A 1036 12.53 -19.32 -30.86
N ASP A 1037 13.73 -19.91 -30.84
CA ASP A 1037 13.95 -21.26 -31.35
C ASP A 1037 13.04 -22.29 -30.63
N GLY A 1038 12.14 -22.90 -31.40
CA GLY A 1038 11.16 -23.87 -30.90
C GLY A 1038 11.81 -25.08 -30.20
N ARG A 1039 13.06 -25.42 -30.55
CA ARG A 1039 13.82 -26.48 -29.87
C ARG A 1039 14.10 -26.14 -28.41
N VAL A 1040 14.27 -24.86 -28.09
CA VAL A 1040 14.47 -24.39 -26.71
C VAL A 1040 13.13 -24.23 -25.99
N LEU A 1041 12.09 -23.75 -26.69
CA LEU A 1041 10.76 -23.51 -26.13
C LEU A 1041 9.96 -24.80 -25.81
N THR A 1042 10.36 -25.94 -26.37
CA THR A 1042 9.68 -27.24 -26.15
C THR A 1042 10.66 -28.39 -25.84
N GLY A 1043 11.92 -28.04 -25.55
CA GLY A 1043 13.02 -28.99 -25.44
C GLY A 1043 13.22 -29.63 -24.06
N ALA A 1044 12.46 -29.20 -23.05
CA ALA A 1044 12.56 -29.74 -21.70
C ALA A 1044 12.03 -31.18 -21.61
N SER A 1045 12.33 -31.85 -20.51
CA SER A 1045 11.98 -33.23 -20.21
C SER A 1045 10.46 -33.48 -20.18
N ASP A 1046 9.70 -32.46 -19.77
CA ASP A 1046 8.24 -32.44 -19.77
C ASP A 1046 7.65 -31.96 -21.10
N GLY A 1047 8.47 -31.48 -22.04
CA GLY A 1047 8.04 -30.87 -23.31
C GLY A 1047 7.75 -29.37 -23.22
N GLY A 1048 8.02 -28.74 -22.07
CA GLY A 1048 8.01 -27.29 -21.90
C GLY A 1048 9.30 -26.62 -22.36
N GLU A 1049 9.46 -25.35 -21.97
CA GLU A 1049 10.66 -24.58 -22.29
C GLU A 1049 11.85 -24.97 -21.43
N ILE A 1050 13.07 -24.92 -21.95
CA ILE A 1050 14.29 -25.19 -21.16
C ILE A 1050 14.59 -23.96 -20.28
N GLY A 1051 15.13 -24.19 -19.09
CA GLY A 1051 15.70 -23.14 -18.22
C GLY A 1051 14.85 -22.80 -17.01
N ALA A 1052 15.24 -21.73 -16.32
CA ALA A 1052 14.66 -21.33 -15.03
C ALA A 1052 13.13 -21.13 -15.06
N PHE A 1053 12.58 -20.64 -16.17
CA PHE A 1053 11.16 -20.32 -16.28
C PHE A 1053 10.26 -21.49 -16.73
N ASN A 1054 10.81 -22.70 -16.93
CA ASN A 1054 10.02 -23.90 -17.24
C ASN A 1054 8.84 -24.09 -16.26
N ALA A 1055 9.07 -23.85 -14.96
CA ALA A 1055 8.05 -23.97 -13.92
C ALA A 1055 6.88 -22.97 -14.08
N ALA A 1056 7.06 -21.88 -14.84
CA ALA A 1056 5.98 -20.94 -15.18
C ALA A 1056 5.00 -21.51 -16.21
N ARG A 1057 5.40 -22.56 -16.96
CA ARG A 1057 4.58 -23.30 -17.94
C ARG A 1057 3.87 -22.39 -18.96
N LEU A 1058 4.46 -21.26 -19.32
CA LEU A 1058 3.81 -20.25 -20.17
C LEU A 1058 3.34 -20.80 -21.52
N GLY A 1059 4.19 -21.60 -22.18
CA GLY A 1059 3.84 -22.25 -23.45
C GLY A 1059 2.62 -23.17 -23.31
N GLU A 1060 2.57 -23.97 -22.25
CA GLU A 1060 1.45 -24.88 -21.97
C GLU A 1060 0.16 -24.11 -21.63
N LEU A 1061 0.26 -23.07 -20.79
CA LEU A 1061 -0.85 -22.22 -20.40
C LEU A 1061 -1.46 -21.53 -21.62
N TYR A 1062 -0.64 -20.97 -22.52
CA TYR A 1062 -1.15 -20.33 -23.75
C TYR A 1062 -1.70 -21.34 -24.75
N ALA A 1063 -1.12 -22.54 -24.86
CA ALA A 1063 -1.67 -23.61 -25.70
C ALA A 1063 -3.04 -24.12 -25.17
N GLY A 1064 -3.17 -24.31 -23.86
CA GLY A 1064 -4.43 -24.67 -23.19
C GLY A 1064 -5.48 -23.57 -23.31
N LEU A 1065 -5.07 -22.30 -23.11
CA LEU A 1065 -5.92 -21.13 -23.31
C LEU A 1065 -6.43 -21.05 -24.75
N GLY A 1066 -5.56 -21.26 -25.75
CA GLY A 1066 -5.95 -21.28 -27.16
C GLY A 1066 -7.06 -22.28 -27.46
N ARG A 1067 -6.96 -23.50 -26.88
CA ARG A 1067 -8.02 -24.52 -26.99
C ARG A 1067 -9.33 -24.07 -26.35
N ARG A 1068 -9.30 -23.48 -25.14
CA ARG A 1068 -10.51 -22.98 -24.47
C ARG A 1068 -11.17 -21.81 -25.14
N LEU A 1069 -10.37 -20.87 -25.63
CA LEU A 1069 -10.87 -19.73 -26.40
C LEU A 1069 -11.56 -20.23 -27.67
N ALA A 1070 -10.99 -21.20 -28.39
CA ALA A 1070 -11.61 -21.77 -29.58
C ALA A 1070 -13.01 -22.36 -29.30
N GLU A 1071 -13.20 -23.05 -28.18
CA GLU A 1071 -14.50 -23.59 -27.76
C GLU A 1071 -15.56 -22.51 -27.47
N HIS A 1072 -15.12 -21.34 -26.99
CA HIS A 1072 -15.99 -20.24 -26.52
C HIS A 1072 -16.12 -19.09 -27.51
N THR A 1073 -15.34 -19.10 -28.59
CA THR A 1073 -15.39 -18.09 -29.65
C THR A 1073 -16.68 -18.22 -30.45
N PRO A 1074 -17.41 -17.11 -30.68
CA PRO A 1074 -18.60 -17.13 -31.53
C PRO A 1074 -18.29 -17.61 -32.95
N ALA A 1075 -19.25 -18.31 -33.57
CA ALA A 1075 -19.12 -18.77 -34.94
C ALA A 1075 -18.83 -17.61 -35.91
N GLY A 1076 -17.85 -17.82 -36.80
CA GLY A 1076 -17.41 -16.81 -37.77
C GLY A 1076 -16.37 -15.81 -37.25
N LEU A 1077 -16.07 -15.80 -35.94
CA LEU A 1077 -14.95 -15.06 -35.36
C LEU A 1077 -13.71 -15.96 -35.21
N ARG A 1078 -12.54 -15.34 -35.11
CA ARG A 1078 -11.25 -16.00 -34.91
C ARG A 1078 -10.53 -15.35 -33.74
N THR A 1079 -10.16 -16.15 -32.75
CA THR A 1079 -9.32 -15.70 -31.63
C THR A 1079 -7.85 -15.95 -31.90
N GLY A 1080 -7.00 -15.03 -31.44
CA GLY A 1080 -5.55 -15.22 -31.40
C GLY A 1080 -4.98 -14.62 -30.14
N ILE A 1081 -3.87 -15.19 -29.66
CA ILE A 1081 -3.14 -14.72 -28.48
C ILE A 1081 -1.85 -14.06 -28.97
N VAL A 1082 -1.59 -12.86 -28.48
CA VAL A 1082 -0.37 -12.09 -28.74
C VAL A 1082 0.32 -11.86 -27.39
N ALA A 1083 1.46 -12.51 -27.15
CA ALA A 1083 2.23 -12.35 -25.93
C ALA A 1083 3.20 -11.17 -26.09
N ARG A 1084 3.07 -10.14 -25.26
CA ARG A 1084 3.94 -8.95 -25.32
C ARG A 1084 5.17 -9.13 -24.43
N ALA A 1085 6.32 -8.67 -24.92
CA ALA A 1085 7.57 -8.56 -24.14
C ALA A 1085 7.41 -7.67 -22.91
#